data_AF-B9T959-F1
#
_entry.id   AF-B9T959-F1
#
_cell.length_a   1.000
_cell.length_b   1.000
_cell.length_c   1.000
_cell.angle_alpha   90.00
_cell.angle_beta   90.00
_cell.angle_gamma   90.00
#
_symmetry.space_group_name_H-M   'P 1'
#
loop_
_entity.id
_entity.type
_entity.pdbx_description
1 polymer ?
#
loop_
_entity_poly.entity_id
_entity_poly.type
_entity_poly.pdbx_seq_one_letter_code
_entity_poly.pdbx_strand_id
1 'polypeptide(L)'
;MYGTTETTVHATFARVGRPSPAAGDNLIGRPLADLTALVLDERLRLCPTGVMGDLYLAGPGLARGYRGRPGLTASRFLANPFGRVGERMYRTGDLAIRQADGTLLFRGRADEQVKIRGYRIEPGEIEAALLGIPAIAQAAVIAREDVPGDRRLVAYVVPTRDAIGAPELVDTGVLRAHLSRSLPDYMLPSSYVSLDALPLTVNGKLDRRSLPAPRSAGTQANYTAPVSPEEILVCRLVADLLGIERAGITDNFFYLGGNSLLAARLAAGIRLHGGLDLRAFAVLDAPTLGDLAACLENGPSSGDKPSFHTLLPLRRTGSLPPLFCLHPVGGLCWPYAALLPFLPDAQPAYGLQAPGWQDGDRLPSTMDALIDACSDALTHVAPSGPIRLLGWSFGGILAHLLATRLQRRGRDVDRLIMLDAYPPAANHRGYPSRSDALWGDMAINLDLDIPPDLAGKRLDGTVMLDLARAQSHVLGSFTLDQVHRLADVMANNSRLMERVRFERFAGPITFVSAGRRAPGFDPDRMTPESWRAFSTAGLISSTVDSTHNRMLSARSLKQMPSYLPLDPNQPDTRLASILSDARTAGIVAPEGVARRLSEPLRSLSLAMPSLATAPSSIRAALRRQGSPEQVAYLIYTSGSTGEPKAVAVSHRAAMHSLRAREHLYPDAPGVVCLTAPLTFDISVAQIFATLGRGGTVVLGVDPAGFHSLAPRWRGAVRTVMLASSAYAAALAEDDAPFGANLTRVIVGGDALQPSLVRRHYERRADVALFNEYGPTEATIFSTAALIATADETPPIGAPILGTRLYLLDERLEPCRPGETGELYIAGDSLARGYWRRPGLTATRFIASPFQPGERLYRTGDLASRRADGQFVFEGRVDDQLKVRGVRIEPGEIAAALQRASGVEQAEVLGQPGADGELRLVAYVVGRALDEAALRRDLLSVLPDYMVPSAIVVLDALPLTANGKVDRKALPAPGPQVRGGVSGTPEEAVLCGLVGELLGLERVGPEDDFFALGGHSLLAARLAARVRSGLDRVLSVRAVFEAPRLGDLAERVRQAPRATHALMAQDRPSRLPLSFAQARLWFLDRLDGADAAYNIPLAARLLGRLDAAALAAALDDVAMRHESLRTLLKDEG
;
A
#
# COMPACT_ATOMS: atom_id res chain seq x y z
N MET A 1 33.62 20.05 -23.08
CA MET A 1 34.34 19.20 -22.10
C MET A 1 33.47 19.09 -20.87
N TYR A 2 33.39 17.91 -20.28
CA TYR A 2 32.54 17.63 -19.12
C TYR A 2 33.07 16.42 -18.35
N GLY A 3 32.84 16.39 -17.04
CA GLY A 3 33.06 15.25 -16.16
C GLY A 3 32.97 15.68 -14.70
N THR A 4 33.13 14.72 -13.79
CA THR A 4 33.07 14.95 -12.34
C THR A 4 34.43 14.71 -11.68
N THR A 5 34.61 15.16 -10.45
CA THR A 5 35.82 14.89 -9.65
C THR A 5 36.09 13.39 -9.53
N GLU A 6 35.05 12.58 -9.36
CA GLU A 6 35.09 11.11 -9.28
C GLU A 6 35.45 10.40 -10.59
N THR A 7 35.45 11.14 -11.72
CA THR A 7 35.80 10.66 -13.05
C THR A 7 37.02 11.38 -13.64
N THR A 8 37.86 11.91 -12.75
CA THR A 8 39.20 12.48 -13.03
C THR A 8 39.17 13.67 -14.01
N VAL A 9 38.66 14.79 -13.51
CA VAL A 9 38.60 16.12 -14.17
C VAL A 9 37.62 16.20 -15.34
N HIS A 10 37.76 15.38 -16.38
CA HIS A 10 36.81 15.34 -17.49
C HIS A 10 36.75 13.95 -18.13
N ALA A 11 35.53 13.52 -18.49
CA ALA A 11 35.25 12.22 -19.07
C ALA A 11 34.76 12.29 -20.53
N THR A 12 34.28 13.45 -20.98
CA THR A 12 33.80 13.67 -22.35
C THR A 12 34.35 14.97 -22.97
N PHE A 13 34.58 14.93 -24.27
CA PHE A 13 35.18 16.00 -25.06
C PHE A 13 34.47 16.18 -26.42
N ALA A 14 34.32 17.43 -26.83
CA ALA A 14 34.00 17.82 -28.20
C ALA A 14 34.83 19.06 -28.59
N ARG A 15 35.36 19.06 -29.82
CA ARG A 15 36.01 20.22 -30.42
C ARG A 15 34.94 21.10 -31.06
N VAL A 16 34.64 22.24 -30.43
CA VAL A 16 33.72 23.23 -31.01
C VAL A 16 34.40 23.96 -32.17
N GLY A 17 33.75 24.00 -33.33
CA GLY A 17 34.23 24.71 -34.53
C GLY A 17 33.76 26.17 -34.59
N ARG A 18 33.82 26.79 -35.78
CA ARG A 18 33.06 28.02 -36.04
C ARG A 18 31.55 27.74 -35.88
N PRO A 19 30.73 28.74 -35.50
CA PRO A 19 29.32 28.51 -35.19
C PRO A 19 28.57 27.90 -36.39
N SER A 20 27.89 26.78 -36.14
CA SER A 20 27.11 26.02 -37.11
C SER A 20 25.77 25.64 -36.47
N PRO A 21 24.64 25.57 -37.21
CA PRO A 21 23.31 25.38 -36.64
C PRO A 21 23.11 24.27 -35.60
N ALA A 22 23.83 23.15 -35.72
CA ALA A 22 23.78 22.06 -34.75
C ALA A 22 24.35 22.43 -33.35
N ALA A 23 25.06 23.55 -33.21
CA ALA A 23 25.62 24.02 -31.93
C ALA A 23 24.57 24.57 -30.94
N GLY A 24 23.26 24.44 -31.25
CA GLY A 24 22.15 24.74 -30.34
C GLY A 24 22.30 24.10 -28.97
N ASP A 25 22.69 22.84 -28.96
CA ASP A 25 22.58 21.97 -27.80
C ASP A 25 23.83 22.01 -26.90
N ASN A 26 23.67 21.54 -25.65
CA ASN A 26 24.76 21.48 -24.68
C ASN A 26 25.64 20.25 -24.96
N LEU A 27 26.33 20.27 -26.10
CA LEU A 27 27.24 19.22 -26.56
C LEU A 27 28.40 19.04 -25.58
N ILE A 28 28.31 18.03 -24.73
CA ILE A 28 29.41 17.62 -23.84
C ILE A 28 30.43 16.76 -24.58
N GLY A 29 29.97 16.03 -25.61
CA GLY A 29 30.81 15.42 -26.64
C GLY A 29 30.87 13.89 -26.58
N ARG A 30 31.92 13.29 -27.15
CA ARG A 30 32.15 11.84 -27.03
C ARG A 30 32.96 11.55 -25.77
N PRO A 31 32.91 10.32 -25.22
CA PRO A 31 33.84 9.90 -24.18
C PRO A 31 35.31 10.02 -24.63
N LEU A 32 36.23 10.10 -23.66
CA LEU A 32 37.65 9.83 -23.92
C LEU A 32 37.84 8.37 -24.38
N ALA A 33 38.92 8.07 -25.09
CA ALA A 33 39.08 6.82 -25.86
C ALA A 33 39.06 5.51 -25.03
N ASP A 34 39.29 5.62 -23.72
CA ASP A 34 39.28 4.54 -22.73
C ASP A 34 38.04 4.57 -21.80
N LEU A 35 37.21 5.60 -21.88
CA LEU A 35 35.99 5.76 -21.08
C LEU A 35 34.73 5.41 -21.87
N THR A 36 33.75 4.85 -21.17
CA THR A 36 32.42 4.56 -21.71
C THR A 36 31.39 5.40 -20.96
N ALA A 37 30.75 6.35 -21.64
CA ALA A 37 29.56 6.99 -21.11
C ALA A 37 28.31 6.19 -21.48
N LEU A 38 27.36 6.14 -20.55
CA LEU A 38 26.10 5.39 -20.57
C LEU A 38 24.98 6.38 -20.21
N VAL A 39 23.81 6.26 -20.84
CA VAL A 39 22.66 7.14 -20.58
C VAL A 39 21.52 6.22 -20.17
N LEU A 40 21.10 6.27 -18.91
CA LEU A 40 20.30 5.22 -18.29
C LEU A 40 18.99 5.68 -17.64
N ASP A 41 17.97 4.82 -17.64
CA ASP A 41 16.70 5.08 -16.94
C ASP A 41 16.74 4.71 -15.44
N GLU A 42 15.64 4.97 -14.71
CA GLU A 42 15.50 4.62 -13.28
C GLU A 42 15.60 3.12 -12.97
N ARG A 43 15.63 2.26 -14.00
CA ARG A 43 15.78 0.80 -13.94
C ARG A 43 17.03 0.36 -14.73
N LEU A 44 18.05 1.23 -14.76
CA LEU A 44 19.37 1.11 -15.40
C LEU A 44 19.36 0.59 -16.85
N ARG A 45 18.27 0.80 -17.61
CA ARG A 45 18.27 0.54 -19.06
C ARG A 45 19.22 1.47 -19.76
N LEU A 46 19.93 1.01 -20.79
CA LEU A 46 20.35 1.93 -21.85
C LEU A 46 19.11 2.62 -22.44
N CYS A 47 19.02 3.93 -22.27
CA CYS A 47 18.11 4.76 -23.05
C CYS A 47 18.54 4.67 -24.52
N PRO A 48 17.60 4.43 -25.46
CA PRO A 48 17.90 4.46 -26.89
C PRO A 48 18.55 5.77 -27.34
N THR A 49 19.24 5.75 -28.47
CA THR A 49 19.70 6.96 -29.15
C THR A 49 18.54 7.95 -29.32
N GLY A 50 18.75 9.20 -28.92
CA GLY A 50 17.70 10.24 -28.89
C GLY A 50 16.87 10.31 -27.59
N VAL A 51 16.81 9.23 -26.79
CA VAL A 51 16.09 9.19 -25.52
C VAL A 51 17.00 9.69 -24.38
N MET A 52 16.40 10.35 -23.40
CA MET A 52 17.11 10.97 -22.28
C MET A 52 17.19 10.03 -21.07
N GLY A 53 18.26 10.13 -20.28
CA GLY A 53 18.42 9.43 -19.02
C GLY A 53 19.53 10.01 -18.14
N ASP A 54 19.69 9.45 -16.95
CA ASP A 54 20.83 9.71 -16.06
C ASP A 54 22.13 9.35 -16.76
N LEU A 55 23.13 10.24 -16.70
CA LEU A 55 24.46 10.01 -17.24
C LEU A 55 25.30 9.18 -16.26
N TYR A 56 25.76 8.02 -16.73
CA TYR A 56 26.72 7.16 -16.05
C TYR A 56 28.03 7.13 -16.83
N LEU A 57 29.15 6.97 -16.12
CA LEU A 57 30.50 6.97 -16.71
C LEU A 57 31.25 5.72 -16.22
N ALA A 58 31.93 5.00 -17.11
CA ALA A 58 32.65 3.77 -16.83
C ALA A 58 34.04 3.78 -17.49
N GLY A 59 34.95 2.89 -17.07
CA GLY A 59 36.33 2.80 -17.56
C GLY A 59 37.39 3.17 -16.51
N PRO A 60 38.67 3.34 -16.90
CA PRO A 60 39.80 3.45 -15.97
C PRO A 60 39.95 4.81 -15.29
N GLY A 61 39.36 5.88 -15.86
CA GLY A 61 39.34 7.22 -15.24
C GLY A 61 38.42 7.35 -14.02
N LEU A 62 37.71 6.29 -13.64
CA LEU A 62 36.92 6.25 -12.40
C LEU A 62 37.84 6.16 -11.18
N ALA A 63 37.60 7.03 -10.20
CA ALA A 63 38.25 6.94 -8.90
C ALA A 63 38.02 5.57 -8.22
N ARG A 64 38.93 5.18 -7.33
CA ARG A 64 38.81 3.95 -6.54
C ARG A 64 37.49 3.93 -5.74
N GLY A 65 37.15 5.07 -5.16
CA GLY A 65 35.97 5.31 -4.32
C GLY A 65 36.22 6.48 -3.36
N TYR A 66 35.29 6.72 -2.44
CA TYR A 66 35.44 7.74 -1.41
C TYR A 66 36.26 7.21 -0.22
N ARG A 67 37.36 7.89 0.13
CA ARG A 67 38.29 7.47 1.21
C ARG A 67 37.53 7.25 2.53
N GLY A 68 37.64 6.04 3.08
CA GLY A 68 37.00 5.66 4.34
C GLY A 68 35.47 5.49 4.28
N ARG A 69 34.83 5.53 3.09
CA ARG A 69 33.37 5.47 2.95
C ARG A 69 32.93 4.36 1.97
N PRO A 70 33.00 3.07 2.38
CA PRO A 70 32.64 1.95 1.52
C PRO A 70 31.18 1.98 1.06
N GLY A 71 30.21 2.25 1.94
CA GLY A 71 28.79 2.32 1.58
C GLY A 71 28.43 3.44 0.60
N LEU A 72 29.07 4.62 0.72
CA LEU A 72 28.91 5.71 -0.25
C LEU A 72 29.60 5.38 -1.59
N THR A 73 30.68 4.61 -1.54
CA THR A 73 31.34 4.10 -2.76
C THR A 73 30.42 3.10 -3.48
N ALA A 74 29.90 2.10 -2.79
CA ALA A 74 29.02 1.07 -3.36
C ALA A 74 27.68 1.60 -3.89
N SER A 75 27.21 2.77 -3.43
CA SER A 75 25.97 3.42 -3.90
C SER A 75 26.18 4.44 -5.03
N ARG A 76 27.43 4.70 -5.43
CA ARG A 76 27.79 5.62 -6.52
C ARG A 76 28.62 4.98 -7.63
N PHE A 77 29.55 4.11 -7.27
CA PHE A 77 30.36 3.27 -8.16
C PHE A 77 29.71 1.88 -8.20
N LEU A 78 28.69 1.75 -9.05
CA LEU A 78 27.95 0.51 -9.28
C LEU A 78 28.76 -0.43 -10.18
N ALA A 79 28.38 -1.70 -10.28
CA ALA A 79 28.83 -2.55 -11.38
C ALA A 79 28.34 -2.01 -12.74
N ASN A 80 29.07 -2.28 -13.82
CA ASN A 80 28.73 -1.83 -15.17
C ASN A 80 27.91 -2.89 -15.95
N PRO A 81 26.58 -2.76 -16.04
CA PRO A 81 25.72 -3.67 -16.82
C PRO A 81 26.06 -3.77 -18.32
N PHE A 82 26.69 -2.74 -18.89
CA PHE A 82 26.95 -2.63 -20.34
C PHE A 82 28.44 -2.69 -20.68
N GLY A 83 29.27 -3.07 -19.70
CA GLY A 83 30.71 -3.21 -19.84
C GLY A 83 31.14 -4.63 -20.14
N ARG A 84 32.44 -4.89 -19.97
CA ARG A 84 32.88 -6.24 -19.68
C ARG A 84 32.42 -6.64 -18.29
N VAL A 85 32.14 -7.93 -18.15
CA VAL A 85 32.09 -8.66 -16.89
C VAL A 85 33.24 -8.15 -15.99
N GLY A 86 32.89 -7.56 -14.84
CA GLY A 86 33.81 -7.04 -13.84
C GLY A 86 34.05 -5.53 -13.83
N GLU A 87 33.51 -4.78 -14.81
CA GLU A 87 33.66 -3.32 -14.86
C GLU A 87 32.72 -2.59 -13.89
N ARG A 88 33.02 -1.31 -13.59
CA ARG A 88 32.20 -0.44 -12.74
C ARG A 88 31.78 0.82 -13.49
N MET A 89 30.63 1.38 -13.12
CA MET A 89 30.13 2.67 -13.60
C MET A 89 29.78 3.61 -12.45
N TYR A 90 30.02 4.91 -12.64
CA TYR A 90 29.76 5.98 -11.69
C TYR A 90 28.50 6.76 -12.06
N ARG A 91 27.57 6.95 -11.10
CA ARG A 91 26.34 7.74 -11.28
C ARG A 91 26.58 9.22 -11.04
N THR A 92 26.59 10.03 -12.11
CA THR A 92 26.85 11.48 -12.04
C THR A 92 25.73 12.24 -11.32
N GLY A 93 24.47 11.99 -11.69
CA GLY A 93 23.31 12.80 -11.31
C GLY A 93 22.92 13.86 -12.37
N ASP A 94 23.60 13.88 -13.51
CA ASP A 94 23.29 14.73 -14.66
C ASP A 94 22.38 14.00 -15.67
N LEU A 95 21.59 14.73 -16.47
CA LEU A 95 20.79 14.15 -17.54
C LEU A 95 21.46 14.36 -18.91
N ALA A 96 21.38 13.35 -19.76
CA ALA A 96 21.94 13.41 -21.11
C ALA A 96 21.08 12.66 -22.14
N ILE A 97 21.33 12.95 -23.42
CA ILE A 97 20.88 12.19 -24.60
C ILE A 97 22.12 11.75 -25.38
N ARG A 98 22.11 10.52 -25.92
CA ARG A 98 23.12 10.05 -26.88
C ARG A 98 22.64 10.29 -28.31
N GLN A 99 23.48 10.86 -29.16
CA GLN A 99 23.24 11.01 -30.60
C GLN A 99 23.72 9.79 -31.40
N ALA A 100 23.24 9.64 -32.63
CA ALA A 100 23.54 8.49 -33.50
C ALA A 100 25.02 8.36 -33.88
N ASP A 101 25.80 9.44 -33.83
CA ASP A 101 27.25 9.42 -34.05
C ASP A 101 28.06 9.02 -32.79
N GLY A 102 27.41 8.83 -31.65
CA GLY A 102 28.02 8.53 -30.36
C GLY A 102 28.41 9.75 -29.51
N THR A 103 28.11 10.98 -29.94
CA THR A 103 28.18 12.16 -29.06
C THR A 103 27.07 12.19 -28.02
N LEU A 104 27.29 12.97 -26.97
CA LEU A 104 26.40 13.15 -25.83
C LEU A 104 26.04 14.62 -25.70
N LEU A 105 24.76 14.86 -25.47
CA LEU A 105 24.17 16.17 -25.21
C LEU A 105 23.68 16.20 -23.78
N PHE A 106 24.20 17.14 -22.98
CA PHE A 106 23.66 17.42 -21.65
C PHE A 106 22.26 18.04 -21.80
N ARG A 107 21.30 17.57 -21.00
CA ARG A 107 19.91 18.08 -20.99
C ARG A 107 19.56 18.86 -19.73
N GLY A 108 20.59 19.23 -18.98
CA GLY A 108 20.46 19.75 -17.63
C GLY A 108 20.84 18.66 -16.64
N ARG A 109 20.73 18.97 -15.36
CA ARG A 109 20.84 17.96 -14.30
C ARG A 109 19.51 17.26 -14.05
N ALA A 110 19.53 16.15 -13.30
CA ALA A 110 18.32 15.47 -12.84
C ALA A 110 17.39 16.34 -11.97
N ASP A 111 17.82 17.54 -11.56
CA ASP A 111 17.03 18.56 -10.88
C ASP A 111 16.55 19.75 -11.74
N GLU A 112 16.82 19.84 -13.05
CA GLU A 112 16.51 21.03 -13.90
C GLU A 112 15.23 20.96 -14.77
N GLN A 113 14.57 19.80 -14.84
CA GLN A 113 13.43 19.48 -15.72
C GLN A 113 12.33 20.57 -15.83
N VAL A 114 11.90 20.91 -17.06
CA VAL A 114 10.84 21.93 -17.29
C VAL A 114 9.46 21.43 -16.90
N LYS A 115 8.67 22.31 -16.24
CA LYS A 115 7.31 21.99 -15.80
C LYS A 115 6.25 22.40 -16.83
N ILE A 116 5.48 21.41 -17.26
CA ILE A 116 4.30 21.50 -18.13
C ILE A 116 3.15 20.88 -17.32
N ARG A 117 2.13 21.66 -16.92
CA ARG A 117 0.94 21.17 -16.20
C ARG A 117 1.26 20.26 -15.00
N GLY A 118 2.28 20.65 -14.23
CA GLY A 118 2.82 19.91 -13.08
C GLY A 118 3.77 18.75 -13.40
N TYR A 119 3.78 18.22 -14.64
CA TYR A 119 4.73 17.20 -15.07
C TYR A 119 6.09 17.83 -15.38
N ARG A 120 7.16 17.14 -14.96
CA ARG A 120 8.54 17.47 -15.33
C ARG A 120 8.84 16.73 -16.62
N ILE A 121 8.80 17.44 -17.74
CA ILE A 121 8.90 16.91 -19.10
C ILE A 121 10.21 17.35 -19.73
N GLU A 122 10.75 16.53 -20.60
CA GLU A 122 12.03 16.75 -21.28
C GLU A 122 11.80 16.81 -22.79
N PRO A 123 11.69 18.02 -23.38
CA PRO A 123 11.17 18.17 -24.75
C PRO A 123 11.95 17.41 -25.83
N GLY A 124 13.24 17.15 -25.60
CA GLY A 124 14.08 16.36 -26.51
C GLY A 124 13.63 14.91 -26.72
N GLU A 125 12.93 14.32 -25.76
CA GLU A 125 12.33 12.97 -25.90
C GLU A 125 11.19 12.97 -26.92
N ILE A 126 10.45 14.09 -27.00
CA ILE A 126 9.34 14.30 -27.94
C ILE A 126 9.89 14.68 -29.33
N GLU A 127 10.95 15.48 -29.39
CA GLU A 127 11.70 15.78 -30.63
C GLU A 127 12.21 14.48 -31.29
N ALA A 128 12.81 13.58 -30.50
CA ALA A 128 13.30 12.29 -30.99
C ALA A 128 12.18 11.39 -31.52
N ALA A 129 11.02 11.35 -30.84
CA ALA A 129 9.87 10.55 -31.28
C ALA A 129 9.23 11.08 -32.57
N LEU A 130 9.23 12.41 -32.81
CA LEU A 130 8.80 13.01 -34.07
C LEU A 130 9.77 12.74 -35.23
N LEU A 131 11.07 12.81 -34.97
CA LEU A 131 12.12 12.49 -35.96
C LEU A 131 12.16 11.02 -36.37
N GLY A 132 11.45 10.13 -35.65
CA GLY A 132 11.25 8.73 -36.06
C GLY A 132 10.30 8.54 -37.23
N ILE A 133 9.57 9.58 -37.65
CA ILE A 133 8.60 9.52 -38.75
C ILE A 133 9.32 9.86 -40.08
N PRO A 134 9.40 8.96 -41.08
CA PRO A 134 10.22 9.16 -42.29
C PRO A 134 9.85 10.39 -43.16
N ALA A 135 8.66 10.94 -42.97
CA ALA A 135 8.21 12.17 -43.63
C ALA A 135 8.75 13.47 -42.99
N ILE A 136 9.46 13.40 -41.85
CA ILE A 136 9.93 14.56 -41.07
C ILE A 136 11.46 14.64 -41.11
N ALA A 137 11.99 15.76 -41.62
CA ALA A 137 13.42 16.05 -41.73
C ALA A 137 14.01 16.78 -40.52
N GLN A 138 13.22 17.62 -39.85
CA GLN A 138 13.61 18.32 -38.62
C GLN A 138 12.42 18.41 -37.67
N ALA A 139 12.66 18.38 -36.36
CA ALA A 139 11.66 18.67 -35.35
C ALA A 139 12.26 19.54 -34.24
N ALA A 140 11.44 20.41 -33.66
CA ALA A 140 11.73 21.13 -32.42
C ALA A 140 10.46 21.17 -31.56
N VAL A 141 10.57 20.85 -30.28
CA VAL A 141 9.45 20.89 -29.33
C VAL A 141 9.79 21.87 -28.24
N ILE A 142 8.99 22.92 -28.13
CA ILE A 142 9.17 23.93 -27.10
C ILE A 142 7.97 23.99 -26.16
N ALA A 143 8.35 24.17 -24.90
CA ALA A 143 7.51 24.61 -23.79
C ALA A 143 7.09 26.06 -24.09
N ARG A 144 5.97 26.26 -24.82
CA ARG A 144 5.65 27.51 -25.53
C ARG A 144 4.62 28.38 -24.83
N GLU A 145 4.71 29.68 -25.15
CA GLU A 145 4.07 30.80 -24.49
C GLU A 145 3.47 31.77 -25.52
N ASP A 146 2.15 31.72 -25.75
CA ASP A 146 1.45 32.57 -26.74
C ASP A 146 0.43 33.57 -26.11
N VAL A 147 0.10 33.40 -24.83
CA VAL A 147 -0.59 34.32 -23.89
C VAL A 147 -0.09 33.91 -22.49
N PRO A 148 0.15 34.76 -21.47
CA PRO A 148 0.90 34.03 -19.85
C PRO A 148 0.08 33.11 -18.83
N GLY A 149 0.40 32.05 -17.99
CA GLY A 149 1.40 31.02 -17.45
C GLY A 149 1.48 29.45 -17.86
N ASP A 150 0.59 28.84 -18.67
CA ASP A 150 0.33 27.40 -19.05
C ASP A 150 1.19 26.96 -20.21
N ARG A 151 2.30 26.36 -19.84
CA ARG A 151 3.37 26.13 -20.78
C ARG A 151 2.96 24.95 -21.65
N ARG A 152 2.45 25.21 -22.85
CA ARG A 152 1.95 24.16 -23.77
C ARG A 152 3.07 23.63 -24.65
N LEU A 153 3.15 22.32 -24.80
CA LEU A 153 4.08 21.70 -25.74
C LEU A 153 3.57 21.91 -27.17
N VAL A 154 4.32 22.67 -27.96
CA VAL A 154 4.08 22.81 -29.40
C VAL A 154 5.25 22.18 -30.15
N ALA A 155 4.91 21.26 -31.07
CA ALA A 155 5.86 20.66 -31.98
C ALA A 155 5.92 21.43 -33.29
N TYR A 156 7.13 21.79 -33.71
CA TYR A 156 7.45 22.30 -35.03
C TYR A 156 8.12 21.20 -35.82
N VAL A 157 7.62 20.93 -37.02
CA VAL A 157 8.11 19.85 -37.87
C VAL A 157 8.38 20.40 -39.27
N VAL A 158 9.50 19.99 -39.86
CA VAL A 158 9.88 20.31 -41.23
C VAL A 158 9.82 19.00 -42.03
N PRO A 159 9.02 18.89 -43.10
CA PRO A 159 8.92 17.65 -43.87
C PRO A 159 10.19 17.34 -44.69
N THR A 160 10.39 16.07 -45.04
CA THR A 160 11.40 15.66 -46.03
C THR A 160 11.02 16.13 -47.43
N ARG A 161 12.01 16.33 -48.31
CA ARG A 161 11.79 16.93 -49.66
C ARG A 161 10.72 16.21 -50.48
N ASP A 162 10.66 14.89 -50.36
CA ASP A 162 9.72 14.04 -51.10
C ASP A 162 8.31 13.99 -50.47
N ALA A 163 8.15 14.61 -49.29
CA ALA A 163 6.88 14.73 -48.55
C ALA A 163 6.32 16.17 -48.55
N ILE A 164 7.00 17.14 -49.17
CA ILE A 164 6.52 18.53 -49.27
C ILE A 164 5.22 18.58 -50.07
N GLY A 165 4.13 18.95 -49.40
CA GLY A 165 2.81 19.16 -50.01
C GLY A 165 1.80 18.01 -49.83
N ALA A 166 2.16 16.90 -49.15
CA ALA A 166 1.24 15.79 -48.88
C ALA A 166 0.42 16.04 -47.58
N PRO A 167 -0.89 16.35 -47.63
CA PRO A 167 -1.62 16.85 -46.45
C PRO A 167 -1.85 15.78 -45.38
N GLU A 168 -2.10 14.54 -45.79
CA GLU A 168 -2.46 13.42 -44.90
C GLU A 168 -1.31 12.98 -43.98
N LEU A 169 -0.05 13.24 -44.39
CA LEU A 169 1.15 12.87 -43.63
C LEU A 169 1.50 13.85 -42.49
N VAL A 170 0.82 15.01 -42.41
CA VAL A 170 1.00 16.00 -41.35
C VAL A 170 -0.31 16.27 -40.58
N ASP A 171 -1.28 15.34 -40.68
CA ASP A 171 -2.48 15.40 -39.84
C ASP A 171 -2.11 15.30 -38.35
N THR A 172 -2.65 16.21 -37.55
CA THR A 172 -2.55 16.22 -36.10
C THR A 172 -3.14 14.95 -35.47
N GLY A 173 -4.21 14.38 -36.04
CA GLY A 173 -4.76 13.10 -35.62
C GLY A 173 -3.75 11.97 -35.78
N VAL A 174 -3.20 11.81 -36.99
CA VAL A 174 -2.17 10.80 -37.31
C VAL A 174 -0.89 10.98 -36.47
N LEU A 175 -0.33 12.19 -36.40
CA LEU A 175 0.88 12.47 -35.62
C LEU A 175 0.68 12.17 -34.13
N ARG A 176 -0.45 12.62 -33.55
CA ARG A 176 -0.77 12.36 -32.14
C ARG A 176 -1.02 10.87 -31.88
N ALA A 177 -1.71 10.18 -32.79
CA ALA A 177 -1.98 8.74 -32.69
C ALA A 177 -0.78 7.84 -33.02
N HIS A 178 0.29 8.41 -33.59
CA HIS A 178 1.60 7.77 -33.71
C HIS A 178 2.37 7.91 -32.39
N LEU A 179 2.51 9.15 -31.90
CA LEU A 179 3.22 9.43 -30.64
C LEU A 179 2.56 8.79 -29.42
N SER A 180 1.22 8.70 -29.34
CA SER A 180 0.51 8.11 -28.20
C SER A 180 0.74 6.60 -28.01
N ARG A 181 1.38 5.93 -28.98
CA ARG A 181 1.80 4.51 -28.88
C ARG A 181 3.10 4.33 -28.09
N SER A 182 3.89 5.40 -27.97
CA SER A 182 5.24 5.38 -27.38
C SER A 182 5.44 6.42 -26.27
N LEU A 183 4.66 7.50 -26.25
CA LEU A 183 4.70 8.57 -25.26
C LEU A 183 3.35 8.71 -24.51
N PRO A 184 3.37 9.02 -23.19
CA PRO A 184 2.15 9.27 -22.43
C PRO A 184 1.50 10.63 -22.79
N ASP A 185 0.18 10.73 -22.64
CA ASP A 185 -0.65 11.88 -23.07
C ASP A 185 -0.14 13.27 -22.67
N TYR A 186 0.54 13.41 -21.53
CA TYR A 186 1.06 14.70 -21.05
C TYR A 186 2.34 15.15 -21.79
N MET A 187 3.06 14.22 -22.42
CA MET A 187 4.21 14.49 -23.29
C MET A 187 3.79 14.72 -24.74
N LEU A 188 2.55 14.38 -25.12
CA LEU A 188 2.08 14.65 -26.48
C LEU A 188 1.96 16.16 -26.69
N PRO A 189 2.58 16.73 -27.74
CA PRO A 189 2.31 18.10 -28.14
C PRO A 189 0.81 18.30 -28.28
N SER A 190 0.28 19.39 -27.73
CA SER A 190 -1.15 19.70 -27.78
C SER A 190 -1.62 20.08 -29.20
N SER A 191 -0.73 19.96 -30.19
CA SER A 191 -0.41 21.04 -31.10
C SER A 191 0.81 20.77 -31.98
N TYR A 192 0.63 20.75 -33.30
CA TYR A 192 1.69 20.49 -34.30
C TYR A 192 1.66 21.57 -35.38
N VAL A 193 2.82 21.99 -35.86
CA VAL A 193 3.00 23.10 -36.81
C VAL A 193 4.04 22.71 -37.86
N SER A 194 3.63 22.68 -39.14
CA SER A 194 4.55 22.44 -40.26
C SER A 194 5.31 23.72 -40.63
N LEU A 195 6.59 23.61 -41.00
CA LEU A 195 7.47 24.70 -41.43
C LEU A 195 8.36 24.27 -42.59
N ASP A 196 8.78 25.20 -43.44
CA ASP A 196 9.75 24.93 -44.52
C ASP A 196 11.19 24.77 -44.01
N ALA A 197 11.52 25.40 -42.88
CA ALA A 197 12.78 25.28 -42.15
C ALA A 197 12.64 25.76 -40.69
N LEU A 198 13.49 25.27 -39.78
CA LEU A 198 13.63 25.84 -38.44
C LEU A 198 14.48 27.13 -38.47
N PRO A 199 14.10 28.19 -37.73
CA PRO A 199 14.86 29.45 -37.67
C PRO A 199 16.01 29.41 -36.65
N LEU A 200 17.12 30.08 -36.97
CA LEU A 200 18.43 29.86 -36.35
C LEU A 200 19.14 31.19 -36.08
N THR A 201 19.76 31.32 -34.91
CA THR A 201 20.53 32.52 -34.51
C THR A 201 21.85 32.66 -35.29
N VAL A 202 22.52 33.81 -35.19
CA VAL A 202 23.85 34.05 -35.78
C VAL A 202 24.95 33.09 -35.30
N ASN A 203 24.77 32.47 -34.12
CA ASN A 203 25.66 31.41 -33.62
C ASN A 203 25.13 29.99 -33.96
N GLY A 204 24.18 29.90 -34.89
CA GLY A 204 23.54 28.67 -35.33
C GLY A 204 22.42 28.15 -34.42
N LYS A 205 22.49 28.39 -33.10
CA LYS A 205 21.51 27.85 -32.13
C LYS A 205 20.05 28.18 -32.53
N LEU A 206 19.13 27.22 -32.37
CA LEU A 206 17.68 27.38 -32.61
C LEU A 206 17.13 28.69 -32.00
N ASP A 207 16.59 29.59 -32.83
CA ASP A 207 16.00 30.82 -32.35
C ASP A 207 14.53 30.62 -31.95
N ARG A 208 14.35 30.14 -30.72
CA ARG A 208 13.05 29.84 -30.12
C ARG A 208 12.08 31.04 -30.09
N ARG A 209 12.54 32.28 -30.33
CA ARG A 209 11.68 33.49 -30.38
C ARG A 209 10.95 33.69 -31.72
N SER A 210 11.16 32.84 -32.72
CA SER A 210 10.74 33.10 -34.12
C SER A 210 9.81 32.03 -34.75
N LEU A 211 9.04 31.28 -33.93
CA LEU A 211 8.17 30.16 -34.35
C LEU A 211 6.63 30.48 -34.27
N PRO A 212 5.68 29.78 -34.98
CA PRO A 212 4.17 30.00 -34.99
C PRO A 212 3.22 28.99 -34.21
N ALA A 213 1.92 28.70 -34.56
CA ALA A 213 0.81 28.17 -33.63
C ALA A 213 -0.34 27.15 -34.16
N PRO A 214 -1.18 26.39 -33.33
CA PRO A 214 -1.71 24.95 -33.53
C PRO A 214 -3.12 24.31 -32.94
N ARG A 215 -3.47 22.93 -32.95
CA ARG A 215 -4.83 22.14 -32.62
C ARG A 215 -4.91 20.55 -32.12
N SER A 216 -6.08 19.78 -31.88
CA SER A 216 -6.30 18.26 -31.44
C SER A 216 -7.77 17.51 -31.35
N ALA A 217 -8.00 16.13 -31.10
CA ALA A 217 -9.34 15.27 -31.03
C ALA A 217 -9.47 13.78 -30.29
N GLY A 218 -10.61 12.92 -30.28
CA GLY A 218 -10.86 11.51 -29.60
C GLY A 218 -12.22 10.56 -29.76
N THR A 219 -12.43 9.29 -29.16
CA THR A 219 -13.55 8.17 -29.39
C THR A 219 -13.98 7.01 -28.29
N GLN A 220 -15.18 6.26 -28.28
CA GLN A 220 -15.76 5.10 -27.35
C GLN A 220 -17.08 4.26 -27.80
N ALA A 221 -17.70 3.23 -27.10
CA ALA A 221 -19.08 2.58 -27.34
C ALA A 221 -20.04 2.01 -26.15
N ASN A 222 -21.41 2.15 -26.20
CA ASN A 222 -22.55 1.31 -25.59
C ASN A 222 -23.97 1.84 -26.07
N TYR A 223 -25.09 1.08 -26.20
CA TYR A 223 -26.28 1.62 -26.95
C TYR A 223 -27.71 1.00 -26.78
N THR A 224 -28.72 1.87 -26.55
CA THR A 224 -30.17 1.71 -26.86
C THR A 224 -30.63 2.85 -27.78
N ALA A 225 -31.13 2.57 -28.98
CA ALA A 225 -31.35 3.62 -29.99
C ALA A 225 -32.40 4.69 -29.59
N PRO A 226 -32.13 5.99 -29.83
CA PRO A 226 -33.12 7.06 -29.73
C PRO A 226 -34.16 7.00 -30.85
N VAL A 227 -35.36 7.54 -30.58
CA VAL A 227 -36.53 7.46 -31.47
C VAL A 227 -37.17 8.83 -31.72
N SER A 228 -37.28 9.71 -30.70
CA SER A 228 -37.76 11.09 -30.89
C SER A 228 -36.67 12.03 -31.45
N PRO A 229 -37.02 13.13 -32.13
CA PRO A 229 -36.04 14.13 -32.61
C PRO A 229 -35.14 14.67 -31.48
N GLU A 230 -35.73 14.86 -30.30
CA GLU A 230 -35.08 15.33 -29.07
C GLU A 230 -34.15 14.26 -28.50
N GLU A 231 -34.58 13.00 -28.44
CA GLU A 231 -33.73 11.86 -28.06
C GLU A 231 -32.54 11.71 -29.03
N ILE A 232 -32.76 11.84 -30.34
CA ILE A 232 -31.73 11.76 -31.38
C ILE A 232 -30.73 12.92 -31.22
N LEU A 233 -31.23 14.13 -30.94
CA LEU A 233 -30.40 15.32 -30.69
C LEU A 233 -29.53 15.13 -29.44
N VAL A 234 -30.10 14.72 -28.31
CA VAL A 234 -29.36 14.51 -27.04
C VAL A 234 -28.35 13.38 -27.20
N CYS A 235 -28.75 12.22 -27.72
CA CYS A 235 -27.87 11.06 -27.87
C CYS A 235 -26.70 11.36 -28.83
N ARG A 236 -26.94 12.05 -29.96
CA ARG A 236 -25.88 12.50 -30.86
C ARG A 236 -24.95 13.52 -30.19
N LEU A 237 -25.48 14.52 -29.50
CA LEU A 237 -24.62 15.53 -28.85
C LEU A 237 -23.79 14.94 -27.72
N VAL A 238 -24.32 13.96 -26.98
CA VAL A 238 -23.54 13.19 -25.99
C VAL A 238 -22.50 12.30 -26.68
N ALA A 239 -22.83 11.74 -27.84
CA ALA A 239 -21.89 11.03 -28.69
C ALA A 239 -20.69 11.94 -29.05
N ASP A 240 -20.96 13.08 -29.68
CA ASP A 240 -19.93 14.05 -30.07
C ASP A 240 -19.12 14.57 -28.86
N LEU A 241 -19.76 14.82 -27.71
CA LEU A 241 -19.15 15.54 -26.58
C LEU A 241 -18.27 14.72 -25.65
N LEU A 242 -18.65 13.49 -25.36
CA LEU A 242 -17.75 12.58 -24.65
C LEU A 242 -16.65 12.04 -25.58
N GLY A 243 -16.77 12.31 -26.89
CA GLY A 243 -15.96 11.72 -27.95
C GLY A 243 -16.26 10.23 -28.03
N ILE A 244 -17.49 9.85 -28.40
CA ILE A 244 -18.01 8.49 -28.29
C ILE A 244 -18.86 8.10 -29.52
N GLU A 245 -18.77 6.84 -30.00
CA GLU A 245 -19.29 6.36 -31.31
C GLU A 245 -20.82 6.43 -31.39
N ARG A 246 -21.50 6.04 -30.30
CA ARG A 246 -22.95 6.02 -30.18
C ARG A 246 -23.34 5.95 -28.70
N ALA A 247 -24.35 6.72 -28.32
CA ALA A 247 -24.92 6.78 -26.98
C ALA A 247 -26.43 6.53 -27.05
N GLY A 248 -27.01 5.86 -26.05
CA GLY A 248 -28.41 5.49 -26.05
C GLY A 248 -29.28 6.16 -24.99
N ILE A 249 -30.59 6.14 -25.20
CA ILE A 249 -31.57 6.83 -24.33
C ILE A 249 -31.56 6.30 -22.88
N THR A 250 -31.29 5.00 -22.70
CA THR A 250 -31.17 4.37 -21.38
C THR A 250 -29.82 4.59 -20.70
N ASP A 251 -28.82 5.12 -21.41
CA ASP A 251 -27.51 5.36 -20.81
C ASP A 251 -27.58 6.53 -19.83
N ASN A 252 -26.91 6.38 -18.69
CA ASN A 252 -26.74 7.46 -17.73
C ASN A 252 -25.53 8.29 -18.12
N PHE A 253 -25.72 9.61 -18.25
CA PHE A 253 -24.69 10.54 -18.72
C PHE A 253 -23.37 10.40 -17.94
N PHE A 254 -23.44 10.30 -16.61
CA PHE A 254 -22.25 10.18 -15.76
C PHE A 254 -21.63 8.79 -15.79
N TYR A 255 -22.38 7.73 -16.09
CA TYR A 255 -21.84 6.37 -16.26
C TYR A 255 -21.15 6.18 -17.62
N LEU A 256 -21.51 6.95 -18.65
CA LEU A 256 -20.75 7.06 -19.90
C LEU A 256 -19.41 7.83 -19.76
N GLY A 257 -19.09 8.35 -18.58
CA GLY A 257 -17.91 9.20 -18.34
C GLY A 257 -18.22 10.70 -18.28
N GLY A 258 -19.50 11.07 -18.40
CA GLY A 258 -19.99 12.43 -18.21
C GLY A 258 -19.59 13.02 -16.86
N ASN A 259 -19.42 14.35 -16.85
CA ASN A 259 -19.01 15.13 -15.69
C ASN A 259 -19.58 16.55 -15.83
N SER A 260 -19.48 17.37 -14.78
CA SER A 260 -20.11 18.70 -14.73
C SER A 260 -19.67 19.67 -15.84
N LEU A 261 -18.44 19.52 -16.36
CA LEU A 261 -17.95 20.26 -17.53
C LEU A 261 -18.68 19.81 -18.80
N LEU A 262 -18.75 18.51 -19.04
CA LEU A 262 -19.35 17.96 -20.25
C LEU A 262 -20.89 18.13 -20.23
N ALA A 263 -21.51 18.12 -19.05
CA ALA A 263 -22.92 18.51 -18.87
C ALA A 263 -23.17 19.97 -19.28
N ALA A 264 -22.28 20.89 -18.90
CA ALA A 264 -22.38 22.29 -19.31
C ALA A 264 -22.15 22.49 -20.81
N ARG A 265 -21.31 21.67 -21.45
CA ARG A 265 -21.17 21.64 -22.91
C ARG A 265 -22.36 21.02 -23.62
N LEU A 266 -22.98 19.99 -23.04
CA LEU A 266 -24.20 19.36 -23.57
C LEU A 266 -25.36 20.35 -23.62
N ALA A 267 -25.59 21.08 -22.52
CA ALA A 267 -26.50 22.21 -22.46
C ALA A 267 -26.26 23.25 -23.58
N ALA A 268 -25.01 23.68 -23.77
CA ALA A 268 -24.65 24.65 -24.81
C ALA A 268 -24.87 24.09 -26.24
N GLY A 269 -24.55 22.82 -26.49
CA GLY A 269 -24.78 22.16 -27.78
C GLY A 269 -26.27 21.99 -28.10
N ILE A 270 -27.08 21.59 -27.11
CA ILE A 270 -28.53 21.48 -27.23
C ILE A 270 -29.16 22.83 -27.57
N ARG A 271 -28.73 23.90 -26.89
CA ARG A 271 -29.16 25.28 -27.18
C ARG A 271 -28.80 25.72 -28.60
N LEU A 272 -27.61 25.38 -29.09
CA LEU A 272 -27.13 25.75 -30.43
C LEU A 272 -27.79 24.96 -31.57
N HIS A 273 -28.13 23.68 -31.35
CA HIS A 273 -28.60 22.78 -32.41
C HIS A 273 -30.08 22.40 -32.34
N GLY A 274 -30.73 22.59 -31.19
CA GLY A 274 -32.19 22.43 -31.00
C GLY A 274 -32.94 23.74 -30.70
N GLY A 275 -32.23 24.85 -30.46
CA GLY A 275 -32.84 26.15 -30.13
C GLY A 275 -33.44 26.26 -28.72
N LEU A 276 -33.36 25.20 -27.91
CA LEU A 276 -33.95 25.09 -26.58
C LEU A 276 -32.90 25.33 -25.48
N ASP A 277 -33.16 26.27 -24.57
CA ASP A 277 -32.19 26.66 -23.52
C ASP A 277 -32.18 25.68 -22.32
N LEU A 278 -31.74 24.45 -22.58
CA LEU A 278 -31.55 23.44 -21.55
C LEU A 278 -30.37 23.82 -20.66
N ARG A 279 -30.63 24.04 -19.37
CA ARG A 279 -29.64 24.50 -18.40
C ARG A 279 -28.65 23.39 -18.09
N ALA A 280 -27.37 23.71 -17.88
CA ALA A 280 -26.31 22.76 -17.49
C ALA A 280 -26.65 21.87 -16.27
N PHE A 281 -27.55 22.35 -15.42
CA PHE A 281 -28.01 21.63 -14.23
C PHE A 281 -29.10 20.57 -14.51
N ALA A 282 -29.84 20.65 -15.61
CA ALA A 282 -30.88 19.66 -15.93
C ALA A 282 -30.31 18.25 -16.07
N VAL A 283 -29.06 18.12 -16.52
CA VAL A 283 -28.29 16.86 -16.59
C VAL A 283 -28.05 16.22 -15.20
N LEU A 284 -28.15 16.99 -14.10
CA LEU A 284 -28.02 16.49 -12.73
C LEU A 284 -29.36 16.07 -12.12
N ASP A 285 -30.46 16.77 -12.44
CA ASP A 285 -31.82 16.40 -12.01
C ASP A 285 -32.39 15.24 -12.84
N ALA A 286 -32.03 15.16 -14.14
CA ALA A 286 -32.43 14.15 -15.12
C ALA A 286 -31.17 13.48 -15.72
N PRO A 287 -30.68 12.36 -15.17
CA PRO A 287 -29.34 11.88 -15.48
C PRO A 287 -29.26 10.78 -16.56
N THR A 288 -30.39 10.31 -17.13
CA THR A 288 -30.40 9.49 -18.36
C THR A 288 -30.66 10.34 -19.60
N LEU A 289 -30.26 9.85 -20.77
CA LEU A 289 -30.41 10.62 -22.01
C LEU A 289 -31.88 10.73 -22.46
N GLY A 290 -32.72 9.74 -22.13
CA GLY A 290 -34.17 9.80 -22.30
C GLY A 290 -34.85 10.81 -21.38
N ASP A 291 -34.48 10.86 -20.09
CA ASP A 291 -35.01 11.88 -19.16
C ASP A 291 -34.65 13.31 -19.63
N LEU A 292 -33.44 13.47 -20.20
CA LEU A 292 -32.98 14.74 -20.80
C LEU A 292 -33.76 15.14 -22.06
N ALA A 293 -34.15 14.17 -22.89
CA ALA A 293 -35.02 14.43 -24.04
C ALA A 293 -36.43 14.82 -23.59
N ALA A 294 -37.01 14.13 -22.60
CA ALA A 294 -38.31 14.49 -22.03
C ALA A 294 -38.31 15.90 -21.40
N CYS A 295 -37.17 16.35 -20.86
CA CYS A 295 -36.98 17.73 -20.38
C CYS A 295 -36.97 18.79 -21.51
N LEU A 296 -36.71 18.42 -22.77
CA LEU A 296 -36.79 19.30 -23.93
C LEU A 296 -38.22 19.40 -24.46
N GLU A 297 -38.90 18.26 -24.60
CA GLU A 297 -40.27 18.16 -25.12
C GLU A 297 -41.29 19.00 -24.32
N ASN A 298 -41.04 19.22 -23.03
CA ASN A 298 -41.93 19.97 -22.13
C ASN A 298 -41.63 21.49 -22.01
N GLY A 299 -40.51 21.96 -22.57
CA GLY A 299 -40.14 23.38 -22.59
C GLY A 299 -39.64 23.99 -21.26
N PRO A 300 -38.92 25.13 -21.31
CA PRO A 300 -38.28 25.72 -20.13
C PRO A 300 -39.26 26.51 -19.24
N SER A 301 -39.65 25.94 -18.11
CA SER A 301 -40.43 26.64 -17.09
C SER A 301 -39.66 27.81 -16.47
N SER A 302 -40.23 29.02 -16.57
CA SER A 302 -39.70 30.25 -16.00
C SER A 302 -40.00 30.36 -14.51
N GLY A 303 -38.98 30.58 -13.68
CA GLY A 303 -39.14 30.69 -12.22
C GLY A 303 -37.79 30.65 -11.50
N ASP A 304 -37.44 29.48 -10.97
CA ASP A 304 -36.33 29.30 -10.03
C ASP A 304 -34.98 28.86 -10.66
N LYS A 305 -33.87 29.08 -9.93
CA LYS A 305 -32.49 28.72 -10.36
C LYS A 305 -31.79 27.77 -9.33
N PRO A 306 -32.30 26.54 -9.10
CA PRO A 306 -31.90 25.65 -7.99
C PRO A 306 -30.38 25.43 -7.82
N SER A 307 -29.60 25.45 -8.90
CA SER A 307 -28.14 25.25 -8.90
C SER A 307 -27.33 26.24 -8.04
N PHE A 308 -27.89 27.41 -7.74
CA PHE A 308 -27.23 28.51 -7.01
C PHE A 308 -27.86 28.82 -5.65
N HIS A 309 -28.72 27.96 -5.11
CA HIS A 309 -29.27 28.13 -3.76
C HIS A 309 -28.23 27.69 -2.71
N THR A 310 -28.27 28.31 -1.53
CA THR A 310 -27.46 27.94 -0.35
C THR A 310 -27.58 26.46 -0.01
N LEU A 311 -28.76 25.87 -0.24
CA LEU A 311 -28.99 24.44 -0.20
C LEU A 311 -29.03 23.85 -1.62
N LEU A 312 -28.08 22.97 -1.93
CA LEU A 312 -28.01 22.23 -3.19
C LEU A 312 -28.37 20.76 -2.97
N PRO A 313 -29.51 20.25 -3.43
CA PRO A 313 -29.79 18.81 -3.35
C PRO A 313 -28.87 18.02 -4.29
N LEU A 314 -28.15 17.03 -3.77
CA LEU A 314 -27.31 16.09 -4.55
C LEU A 314 -27.97 14.70 -4.65
N ARG A 315 -28.68 14.27 -3.59
CA ARG A 315 -29.58 13.12 -3.56
C ARG A 315 -30.65 13.38 -2.48
N ARG A 316 -31.91 13.61 -2.88
CA ARG A 316 -32.98 14.02 -1.95
C ARG A 316 -33.51 12.86 -1.10
N THR A 317 -33.53 11.66 -1.65
CA THR A 317 -34.17 10.47 -1.06
C THR A 317 -33.16 9.54 -0.37
N GLY A 318 -33.63 8.83 0.66
CA GLY A 318 -32.85 7.86 1.42
C GLY A 318 -33.40 7.66 2.84
N SER A 319 -32.99 6.58 3.50
CA SER A 319 -33.39 6.24 4.88
C SER A 319 -32.27 6.39 5.91
N LEU A 320 -31.05 6.72 5.48
CA LEU A 320 -29.92 7.01 6.36
C LEU A 320 -29.86 8.51 6.74
N PRO A 321 -29.25 8.86 7.89
CA PRO A 321 -29.05 10.25 8.30
C PRO A 321 -28.35 11.09 7.21
N PRO A 322 -28.87 12.27 6.83
CA PRO A 322 -28.42 13.04 5.66
C PRO A 322 -26.97 13.55 5.79
N LEU A 323 -26.27 13.55 4.65
CA LEU A 323 -24.90 14.06 4.51
C LEU A 323 -24.89 15.48 3.93
N PHE A 324 -24.44 16.45 4.73
CA PHE A 324 -24.23 17.83 4.30
C PHE A 324 -22.76 18.06 3.95
N CYS A 325 -22.51 18.47 2.72
CA CYS A 325 -21.20 18.69 2.14
C CYS A 325 -20.95 20.20 2.03
N LEU A 326 -20.04 20.76 2.84
CA LEU A 326 -19.84 22.20 2.97
C LEU A 326 -18.85 22.74 1.94
N HIS A 327 -19.12 23.92 1.40
CA HIS A 327 -18.39 24.46 0.26
C HIS A 327 -16.87 24.68 0.51
N PRO A 328 -16.00 24.44 -0.50
CA PRO A 328 -14.62 24.91 -0.48
C PRO A 328 -14.56 26.45 -0.55
N VAL A 329 -13.35 27.04 -0.60
CA VAL A 329 -13.19 28.50 -0.52
C VAL A 329 -13.95 29.26 -1.62
N GLY A 330 -14.10 28.65 -2.80
CA GLY A 330 -14.89 29.18 -3.93
C GLY A 330 -16.42 29.00 -3.82
N GLY A 331 -16.98 28.54 -2.70
CA GLY A 331 -18.41 28.70 -2.41
C GLY A 331 -19.41 27.74 -3.08
N LEU A 332 -19.00 26.88 -4.02
CA LEU A 332 -19.89 25.94 -4.74
C LEU A 332 -19.65 24.49 -4.33
N CYS A 333 -20.74 23.72 -4.15
CA CYS A 333 -20.67 22.32 -3.69
C CYS A 333 -20.70 21.28 -4.82
N TRP A 334 -20.66 21.70 -6.07
CA TRP A 334 -20.81 20.83 -7.25
C TRP A 334 -19.79 19.66 -7.29
N PRO A 335 -18.51 19.81 -6.88
CA PRO A 335 -17.54 18.70 -6.89
C PRO A 335 -17.94 17.48 -6.03
N TYR A 336 -18.80 17.65 -5.03
CA TYR A 336 -19.25 16.55 -4.17
C TYR A 336 -20.20 15.57 -4.89
N ALA A 337 -20.76 15.93 -6.07
CA ALA A 337 -21.51 14.99 -6.90
C ALA A 337 -20.66 13.74 -7.27
N ALA A 338 -19.34 13.88 -7.37
CA ALA A 338 -18.42 12.76 -7.60
C ALA A 338 -18.40 11.71 -6.47
N LEU A 339 -18.90 12.04 -5.27
CA LEU A 339 -19.06 11.09 -4.17
C LEU A 339 -20.29 10.19 -4.30
N LEU A 340 -21.30 10.58 -5.09
CA LEU A 340 -22.59 9.86 -5.16
C LEU A 340 -22.49 8.37 -5.56
N PRO A 341 -21.55 7.93 -6.44
CA PRO A 341 -21.32 6.50 -6.72
C PRO A 341 -20.58 5.74 -5.61
N PHE A 342 -20.11 6.44 -4.57
CA PHE A 342 -19.36 5.88 -3.44
C PHE A 342 -20.16 5.89 -2.13
N LEU A 343 -21.26 6.67 -2.08
CA LEU A 343 -22.22 6.68 -0.99
C LEU A 343 -23.32 5.60 -1.20
N PRO A 344 -23.89 5.02 -0.14
CA PRO A 344 -25.06 4.13 -0.26
C PRO A 344 -26.24 4.81 -0.98
N ASP A 345 -27.03 4.06 -1.74
CA ASP A 345 -28.18 4.64 -2.46
C ASP A 345 -29.21 5.24 -1.51
N ALA A 346 -29.37 4.63 -0.32
CA ALA A 346 -30.20 5.11 0.77
C ALA A 346 -29.60 6.26 1.62
N GLN A 347 -28.49 6.89 1.19
CA GLN A 347 -27.84 8.03 1.86
C GLN A 347 -28.23 9.34 1.17
N PRO A 348 -29.11 10.17 1.76
CA PRO A 348 -29.38 11.51 1.24
C PRO A 348 -28.11 12.37 1.31
N ALA A 349 -27.94 13.26 0.35
CA ALA A 349 -26.77 14.11 0.22
C ALA A 349 -27.16 15.53 -0.26
N TYR A 350 -26.59 16.53 0.39
CA TYR A 350 -26.86 17.95 0.14
C TYR A 350 -25.56 18.75 0.18
N GLY A 351 -25.38 19.69 -0.74
CA GLY A 351 -24.35 20.70 -0.67
C GLY A 351 -24.84 21.93 0.11
N LEU A 352 -24.03 22.45 1.03
CA LEU A 352 -24.23 23.77 1.64
C LEU A 352 -23.28 24.77 0.96
N GLN A 353 -23.84 25.53 0.02
CA GLN A 353 -23.14 26.54 -0.77
C GLN A 353 -23.06 27.87 -0.01
N ALA A 354 -22.13 28.75 -0.40
CA ALA A 354 -22.01 30.07 0.21
C ALA A 354 -23.24 30.95 -0.15
N PRO A 355 -23.76 31.79 0.76
CA PRO A 355 -24.64 32.90 0.37
C PRO A 355 -23.87 33.90 -0.51
N GLY A 356 -24.54 34.53 -1.48
CA GLY A 356 -23.92 35.48 -2.43
C GLY A 356 -24.10 35.12 -3.91
N TRP A 357 -24.65 33.93 -4.21
CA TRP A 357 -24.85 33.47 -5.58
C TRP A 357 -26.19 33.92 -6.20
N GLN A 358 -27.15 34.38 -5.40
CA GLN A 358 -28.45 34.86 -5.88
C GLN A 358 -28.48 36.37 -6.11
N ASP A 359 -29.41 36.81 -6.95
CA ASP A 359 -29.64 38.23 -7.21
C ASP A 359 -30.35 38.88 -6.01
N GLY A 360 -29.60 39.67 -5.22
CA GLY A 360 -30.06 40.29 -3.97
C GLY A 360 -29.45 39.72 -2.70
N ASP A 361 -28.71 38.60 -2.78
CA ASP A 361 -27.97 38.04 -1.65
C ASP A 361 -26.96 39.04 -1.06
N ARG A 362 -26.74 38.95 0.26
CA ARG A 362 -25.64 39.65 0.93
C ARG A 362 -24.60 38.65 1.42
N LEU A 363 -23.33 38.89 1.08
CA LEU A 363 -22.19 38.13 1.61
C LEU A 363 -22.11 38.25 3.14
N PRO A 364 -21.93 37.15 3.90
CA PRO A 364 -21.84 37.19 5.35
C PRO A 364 -20.68 38.07 5.83
N SER A 365 -20.96 38.95 6.80
CA SER A 365 -19.97 39.89 7.37
C SER A 365 -19.06 39.27 8.44
N THR A 366 -19.48 38.16 9.04
CA THR A 366 -18.73 37.41 10.07
C THR A 366 -18.80 35.91 9.80
N MET A 367 -17.87 35.15 10.39
CA MET A 367 -17.90 33.68 10.32
C MET A 367 -19.16 33.12 10.99
N ASP A 368 -19.60 33.72 12.10
CA ASP A 368 -20.83 33.32 12.79
C ASP A 368 -22.06 33.43 11.89
N ALA A 369 -22.20 34.53 11.14
CA ALA A 369 -23.32 34.72 10.21
C ALA A 369 -23.32 33.68 9.06
N LEU A 370 -22.15 33.23 8.61
CA LEU A 370 -22.04 32.13 7.63
C LEU A 370 -22.41 30.78 8.27
N ILE A 371 -21.93 30.49 9.48
CA ILE A 371 -22.27 29.26 10.21
C ILE A 371 -23.77 29.19 10.50
N ASP A 372 -24.38 30.30 10.90
CA ASP A 372 -25.82 30.36 11.20
C ASP A 372 -26.66 30.19 9.92
N ALA A 373 -26.30 30.85 8.80
CA ALA A 373 -26.95 30.60 7.51
C ALA A 373 -26.84 29.12 7.06
N CYS A 374 -25.69 28.47 7.27
CA CYS A 374 -25.53 27.04 7.03
C CYS A 374 -26.35 26.16 8.00
N SER A 375 -26.44 26.54 9.28
CA SER A 375 -27.25 25.86 10.31
C SER A 375 -28.74 25.91 9.96
N ASP A 376 -29.23 27.03 9.46
CA ASP A 376 -30.65 27.24 9.17
C ASP A 376 -31.05 26.50 7.89
N ALA A 377 -30.23 26.60 6.83
CA ALA A 377 -30.40 25.82 5.59
C ALA A 377 -30.34 24.30 5.84
N LEU A 378 -29.47 23.84 6.75
CA LEU A 378 -29.40 22.45 7.18
C LEU A 378 -30.66 22.04 7.97
N THR A 379 -31.09 22.87 8.92
CA THR A 379 -32.24 22.58 9.79
C THR A 379 -33.56 22.54 9.03
N HIS A 380 -33.69 23.28 7.93
CA HIS A 380 -34.84 23.19 7.02
C HIS A 380 -34.99 21.80 6.37
N VAL A 381 -33.88 21.09 6.11
CA VAL A 381 -33.87 19.72 5.55
C VAL A 381 -33.93 18.67 6.64
N ALA A 382 -33.17 18.88 7.72
CA ALA A 382 -33.03 17.96 8.84
C ALA A 382 -33.40 18.69 10.14
N PRO A 383 -34.69 18.84 10.46
CA PRO A 383 -35.14 19.49 11.70
C PRO A 383 -34.79 18.66 12.94
N SER A 384 -34.72 17.33 12.80
CA SER A 384 -34.39 16.37 13.85
C SER A 384 -33.45 15.26 13.33
N GLY A 385 -32.99 14.39 14.23
CA GLY A 385 -32.06 13.29 13.91
C GLY A 385 -30.58 13.71 13.84
N PRO A 386 -29.66 12.72 13.76
CA PRO A 386 -28.23 12.93 13.68
C PRO A 386 -27.78 13.53 12.34
N ILE A 387 -26.71 14.31 12.37
CA ILE A 387 -26.22 15.10 11.24
C ILE A 387 -24.83 14.62 10.80
N ARG A 388 -24.64 14.36 9.50
CA ARG A 388 -23.33 14.05 8.93
C ARG A 388 -22.76 15.27 8.21
N LEU A 389 -21.59 15.74 8.65
CA LEU A 389 -20.89 16.85 8.01
C LEU A 389 -19.63 16.36 7.29
N LEU A 390 -19.46 16.78 6.04
CA LEU A 390 -18.27 16.55 5.24
C LEU A 390 -17.79 17.88 4.64
N GLY A 391 -16.50 18.17 4.72
CA GLY A 391 -15.95 19.44 4.28
C GLY A 391 -14.54 19.31 3.69
N TRP A 392 -14.33 19.90 2.52
CA TRP A 392 -13.08 19.93 1.78
C TRP A 392 -12.48 21.34 1.78
N SER A 393 -11.17 21.45 2.01
CA SER A 393 -10.48 22.74 2.09
C SER A 393 -11.14 23.64 3.15
N PHE A 394 -11.45 24.90 2.84
CA PHE A 394 -12.26 25.80 3.69
C PHE A 394 -13.55 25.15 4.22
N GLY A 395 -14.20 24.28 3.45
CA GLY A 395 -15.41 23.56 3.87
C GLY A 395 -15.17 22.65 5.08
N GLY A 396 -13.95 22.14 5.29
CA GLY A 396 -13.59 21.38 6.48
C GLY A 396 -13.51 22.25 7.73
N ILE A 397 -13.01 23.49 7.59
CA ILE A 397 -13.03 24.50 8.65
C ILE A 397 -14.49 24.83 9.02
N LEU A 398 -15.34 25.09 8.01
CA LEU A 398 -16.77 25.31 8.24
C LEU A 398 -17.45 24.10 8.90
N ALA A 399 -17.12 22.87 8.48
CA ALA A 399 -17.74 21.65 9.00
C ALA A 399 -17.47 21.49 10.51
N HIS A 400 -16.25 21.79 10.97
CA HIS A 400 -15.90 21.77 12.39
C HIS A 400 -16.61 22.87 13.20
N LEU A 401 -16.64 24.09 12.68
CA LEU A 401 -17.31 25.22 13.35
C LEU A 401 -18.84 25.02 13.39
N LEU A 402 -19.45 24.49 12.32
CA LEU A 402 -20.86 24.12 12.28
C LEU A 402 -21.15 22.95 13.24
N ALA A 403 -20.30 21.93 13.32
CA ALA A 403 -20.45 20.82 14.27
C ALA A 403 -20.51 21.32 15.73
N THR A 404 -19.58 22.21 16.12
CA THR A 404 -19.55 22.78 17.48
C THR A 404 -20.68 23.78 17.74
N ARG A 405 -21.19 24.49 16.72
CA ARG A 405 -22.42 25.31 16.81
C ARG A 405 -23.66 24.44 17.01
N LEU A 406 -23.78 23.35 16.26
CA LEU A 406 -24.90 22.40 16.34
C LEU A 406 -24.93 21.69 17.69
N GLN A 407 -23.80 21.21 18.19
CA GLN A 407 -23.71 20.58 19.52
C GLN A 407 -24.14 21.54 20.65
N ARG A 408 -23.77 22.84 20.57
CA ARG A 408 -24.26 23.87 21.51
C ARG A 408 -25.75 24.17 21.39
N ARG A 409 -26.36 23.89 20.23
CA ARG A 409 -27.82 23.93 20.01
C ARG A 409 -28.51 22.60 20.33
N GLY A 410 -27.83 21.67 21.01
CA GLY A 410 -28.38 20.36 21.38
C GLY A 410 -28.63 19.40 20.21
N ARG A 411 -28.03 19.66 19.03
CA ARG A 411 -28.14 18.82 17.84
C ARG A 411 -27.03 17.77 17.80
N ASP A 412 -27.40 16.52 17.51
CA ASP A 412 -26.45 15.43 17.35
C ASP A 412 -25.73 15.47 15.98
N VAL A 413 -24.45 15.12 15.97
CA VAL A 413 -23.55 15.15 14.81
C VAL A 413 -22.71 13.87 14.84
N ASP A 414 -23.19 12.79 14.19
CA ASP A 414 -22.58 11.45 14.27
C ASP A 414 -21.29 11.32 13.43
N ARG A 415 -21.06 12.25 12.49
CA ARG A 415 -19.86 12.28 11.64
C ARG A 415 -19.38 13.71 11.39
N LEU A 416 -18.09 13.93 11.61
CA LEU A 416 -17.35 15.08 11.07
C LEU A 416 -16.19 14.56 10.21
N ILE A 417 -16.26 14.82 8.90
CA ILE A 417 -15.28 14.37 7.89
C ILE A 417 -14.63 15.59 7.24
N MET A 418 -13.30 15.60 7.20
CA MET A 418 -12.49 16.73 6.75
C MET A 418 -11.46 16.29 5.71
N LEU A 419 -11.49 16.90 4.53
CA LEU A 419 -10.61 16.59 3.40
C LEU A 419 -9.58 17.72 3.24
N ASP A 420 -8.34 17.45 3.66
CA ASP A 420 -7.13 18.27 3.51
C ASP A 420 -7.32 19.75 3.92
N ALA A 421 -8.11 19.95 4.96
CA ALA A 421 -8.39 21.24 5.59
C ALA A 421 -7.46 21.46 6.79
N TYR A 422 -6.89 22.64 6.96
CA TYR A 422 -5.95 22.92 8.06
C TYR A 422 -6.35 24.18 8.82
N PRO A 423 -6.07 24.29 10.14
CA PRO A 423 -6.32 25.52 10.88
C PRO A 423 -5.49 26.66 10.26
N PRO A 424 -6.05 27.86 10.03
CA PRO A 424 -5.30 29.00 9.52
C PRO A 424 -4.12 29.36 10.44
N ALA A 425 -3.00 29.78 9.84
CA ALA A 425 -1.86 30.29 10.58
C ALA A 425 -2.23 31.56 11.37
N ALA A 426 -1.57 31.80 12.50
CA ALA A 426 -1.87 32.94 13.38
C ALA A 426 -1.64 34.34 12.74
N ASN A 427 -1.01 34.38 11.56
CA ASN A 427 -0.79 35.58 10.74
C ASN A 427 -1.54 35.56 9.40
N HIS A 428 -2.53 34.67 9.22
CA HIS A 428 -3.37 34.61 8.03
C HIS A 428 -4.06 35.96 7.77
N ARG A 429 -4.09 36.37 6.49
CA ARG A 429 -4.79 37.57 6.02
C ARG A 429 -5.64 37.21 4.81
N GLY A 430 -6.85 37.75 4.74
CA GLY A 430 -7.73 37.60 3.58
C GLY A 430 -7.25 38.45 2.40
N TYR A 431 -7.61 38.02 1.19
CA TYR A 431 -7.37 38.79 -0.01
C TYR A 431 -8.39 39.95 -0.13
N PRO A 432 -7.98 41.14 -0.60
CA PRO A 432 -8.93 42.14 -1.07
C PRO A 432 -9.76 41.60 -2.24
N SER A 433 -11.07 41.89 -2.25
CA SER A 433 -11.97 41.50 -3.35
C SER A 433 -11.42 41.94 -4.71
N ARG A 434 -11.49 41.03 -5.68
CA ARG A 434 -11.06 41.19 -7.08
C ARG A 434 -9.63 41.72 -7.26
N SER A 435 -8.75 41.51 -6.29
CA SER A 435 -7.32 41.83 -6.38
C SER A 435 -6.57 40.85 -7.28
N ASP A 436 -5.51 41.32 -7.93
CA ASP A 436 -4.68 40.55 -8.85
C ASP A 436 -4.11 39.27 -8.18
N ALA A 437 -3.80 39.32 -6.88
CA ALA A 437 -3.39 38.17 -6.07
C ALA A 437 -4.51 37.14 -5.88
N LEU A 438 -5.73 37.59 -5.51
CA LEU A 438 -6.90 36.73 -5.40
C LEU A 438 -7.17 35.97 -6.71
N TRP A 439 -7.06 36.64 -7.86
CA TRP A 439 -7.29 36.02 -9.16
C TRP A 439 -6.23 34.96 -9.50
N GLY A 440 -4.96 35.20 -9.13
CA GLY A 440 -3.89 34.21 -9.25
C GLY A 440 -4.14 32.96 -8.42
N ASP A 441 -4.42 33.14 -7.12
CA ASP A 441 -4.73 32.03 -6.22
C ASP A 441 -6.05 31.34 -6.57
N MET A 442 -7.04 32.06 -7.11
CA MET A 442 -8.29 31.49 -7.63
C MET A 442 -8.03 30.53 -8.78
N ALA A 443 -7.13 30.84 -9.71
CA ALA A 443 -6.76 29.90 -10.77
C ALA A 443 -6.09 28.64 -10.20
N ILE A 444 -5.15 28.81 -9.27
CA ILE A 444 -4.43 27.69 -8.62
C ILE A 444 -5.39 26.78 -7.84
N ASN A 445 -6.38 27.35 -7.12
CA ASN A 445 -7.40 26.59 -6.38
C ASN A 445 -8.41 25.87 -7.29
N LEU A 446 -8.49 26.24 -8.56
CA LEU A 446 -9.43 25.68 -9.54
C LEU A 446 -8.77 24.75 -10.57
N ASP A 447 -7.48 24.43 -10.37
CA ASP A 447 -6.68 23.63 -11.32
C ASP A 447 -6.62 24.27 -12.73
N LEU A 448 -6.76 25.61 -12.81
CA LEU A 448 -6.67 26.39 -14.04
C LEU A 448 -5.21 26.78 -14.31
N ASP A 449 -4.63 26.24 -15.38
CA ASP A 449 -3.35 26.68 -15.90
C ASP A 449 -3.53 28.08 -16.57
N ILE A 450 -3.33 29.17 -15.82
CA ILE A 450 -3.03 30.52 -16.40
C ILE A 450 -1.92 30.30 -17.49
N PRO A 451 -1.95 30.72 -18.83
CA PRO A 451 -1.17 30.59 -20.19
C PRO A 451 0.34 30.44 -20.90
N PRO A 452 1.73 30.68 -20.70
CA PRO A 452 2.83 31.50 -20.02
C PRO A 452 3.46 32.74 -20.70
N ASP A 453 2.74 33.43 -21.59
CA ASP A 453 2.47 34.91 -21.39
C ASP A 453 0.31 36.27 -19.75
N LEU A 454 -0.38 35.88 -18.64
CA LEU A 454 -1.13 36.64 -17.63
C LEU A 454 -0.48 36.42 -16.26
N ALA A 455 0.39 35.40 -16.13
CA ALA A 455 1.47 35.34 -15.15
C ALA A 455 2.32 36.63 -15.19
N GLY A 456 2.29 37.40 -14.10
CA GLY A 456 2.96 38.71 -14.01
C GLY A 456 2.23 39.87 -14.70
N LYS A 457 1.11 39.63 -15.40
CA LYS A 457 0.17 40.70 -15.79
C LYS A 457 -1.01 40.73 -14.81
N ARG A 458 -1.83 41.77 -14.95
CA ARG A 458 -3.08 41.91 -14.20
C ARG A 458 -4.07 40.84 -14.63
N LEU A 459 -4.58 40.06 -13.67
CA LEU A 459 -5.66 39.10 -13.86
C LEU A 459 -7.01 39.75 -13.49
N ASP A 460 -8.08 39.40 -14.22
CA ASP A 460 -9.44 39.82 -13.94
C ASP A 460 -10.48 38.74 -14.30
N GLY A 461 -11.77 39.00 -14.05
CA GLY A 461 -12.84 38.05 -14.31
C GLY A 461 -13.07 37.70 -15.78
N THR A 462 -12.71 38.59 -16.72
CA THR A 462 -12.80 38.35 -18.17
C THR A 462 -11.72 37.38 -18.58
N VAL A 463 -10.48 37.66 -18.15
CA VAL A 463 -9.33 36.77 -18.32
C VAL A 463 -9.68 35.39 -17.78
N MET A 464 -10.10 35.29 -16.52
CA MET A 464 -10.41 34.01 -15.87
C MET A 464 -11.51 33.20 -16.57
N LEU A 465 -12.50 33.88 -17.16
CA LEU A 465 -13.56 33.25 -17.94
C LEU A 465 -13.04 32.68 -19.26
N ASP A 466 -12.20 33.43 -19.99
CA ASP A 466 -11.63 32.98 -21.25
C ASP A 466 -10.55 31.89 -21.05
N LEU A 467 -9.81 31.92 -19.94
CA LEU A 467 -8.98 30.80 -19.49
C LEU A 467 -9.81 29.53 -19.30
N ALA A 468 -10.91 29.64 -18.57
CA ALA A 468 -11.78 28.50 -18.31
C ALA A 468 -12.45 27.96 -19.58
N ARG A 469 -12.76 28.82 -20.56
CA ARG A 469 -13.24 28.39 -21.89
C ARG A 469 -12.15 27.63 -22.65
N ALA A 470 -10.96 28.20 -22.76
CA ALA A 470 -9.84 27.62 -23.51
C ALA A 470 -9.40 26.26 -22.95
N GLN A 471 -9.35 26.12 -21.63
CA GLN A 471 -8.91 24.88 -20.95
C GLN A 471 -9.98 23.80 -20.88
N SER A 472 -11.22 24.05 -21.33
CA SER A 472 -12.35 23.15 -21.05
C SER A 472 -12.59 22.99 -19.53
N HIS A 473 -12.69 24.09 -18.79
CA HIS A 473 -13.05 24.08 -17.37
C HIS A 473 -14.53 24.48 -17.17
N VAL A 474 -15.16 24.03 -16.09
CA VAL A 474 -16.62 24.22 -15.85
C VAL A 474 -17.02 25.70 -15.81
N LEU A 475 -16.13 26.58 -15.31
CA LEU A 475 -16.35 28.03 -15.32
C LEU A 475 -16.44 28.65 -16.73
N GLY A 476 -16.02 27.96 -17.79
CA GLY A 476 -16.17 28.48 -19.15
C GLY A 476 -17.63 28.69 -19.58
N SER A 477 -18.56 28.04 -18.86
CA SER A 477 -20.01 28.19 -19.00
C SER A 477 -20.62 29.37 -18.20
N PHE A 478 -19.83 30.05 -17.36
CA PHE A 478 -20.33 31.13 -16.50
C PHE A 478 -20.46 32.45 -17.28
N THR A 479 -21.30 33.34 -16.78
CA THR A 479 -21.25 34.76 -17.16
C THR A 479 -20.09 35.46 -16.44
N LEU A 480 -19.65 36.60 -16.98
CA LEU A 480 -18.64 37.44 -16.33
C LEU A 480 -19.07 37.87 -14.91
N ASP A 481 -20.37 38.11 -14.70
CA ASP A 481 -20.93 38.43 -13.38
C ASP A 481 -20.81 37.24 -12.40
N GLN A 482 -21.08 36.01 -12.85
CA GLN A 482 -20.89 34.82 -12.01
C GLN A 482 -19.41 34.57 -11.67
N VAL A 483 -18.47 34.90 -12.57
CA VAL A 483 -17.02 34.84 -12.28
C VAL A 483 -16.59 35.93 -11.30
N HIS A 484 -17.19 37.13 -11.37
CA HIS A 484 -17.00 38.17 -10.35
C HIS A 484 -17.54 37.76 -8.98
N ARG A 485 -18.74 37.17 -8.90
CA ARG A 485 -19.31 36.65 -7.65
C ARG A 485 -18.46 35.54 -7.04
N LEU A 486 -17.89 34.65 -7.86
CA LEU A 486 -16.95 33.62 -7.42
C LEU A 486 -15.75 34.24 -6.69
N ALA A 487 -15.16 35.29 -7.25
CA ALA A 487 -14.05 36.01 -6.62
C ALA A 487 -14.46 36.74 -5.34
N ASP A 488 -15.63 37.41 -5.32
CA ASP A 488 -16.10 38.10 -4.12
C ASP A 488 -16.44 37.13 -2.97
N VAL A 489 -17.03 35.98 -3.28
CA VAL A 489 -17.25 34.88 -2.33
C VAL A 489 -15.92 34.32 -1.83
N MET A 490 -14.95 34.06 -2.70
CA MET A 490 -13.63 33.54 -2.33
C MET A 490 -12.82 34.53 -1.48
N ALA A 491 -12.85 35.82 -1.80
CA ALA A 491 -12.26 36.89 -1.01
C ALA A 491 -12.93 36.98 0.37
N ASN A 492 -14.26 36.96 0.42
CA ASN A 492 -14.98 37.02 1.69
C ASN A 492 -14.65 35.82 2.57
N ASN A 493 -14.75 34.59 2.06
CA ASN A 493 -14.40 33.37 2.78
C ASN A 493 -12.95 33.41 3.33
N SER A 494 -12.01 33.86 2.51
CA SER A 494 -10.59 34.03 2.91
C SER A 494 -10.40 35.06 4.01
N ARG A 495 -11.21 36.14 4.03
CA ARG A 495 -11.23 37.17 5.09
C ARG A 495 -11.91 36.67 6.37
N LEU A 496 -12.97 35.87 6.27
CA LEU A 496 -13.63 35.30 7.45
C LEU A 496 -12.70 34.39 8.27
N MET A 497 -11.65 33.83 7.66
CA MET A 497 -10.63 33.03 8.33
C MET A 497 -9.73 33.81 9.32
N GLU A 498 -9.57 35.13 9.15
CA GLU A 498 -8.60 35.95 9.92
C GLU A 498 -8.79 35.92 11.45
N ARG A 499 -10.01 35.63 11.91
CA ARG A 499 -10.40 35.73 13.34
C ARG A 499 -11.12 34.50 13.85
N VAL A 500 -11.01 33.37 13.16
CA VAL A 500 -11.63 32.09 13.55
C VAL A 500 -11.10 31.64 14.90
N ARG A 501 -12.01 31.17 15.77
CA ARG A 501 -11.69 30.47 17.01
C ARG A 501 -12.30 29.08 16.95
N PHE A 502 -11.50 28.06 17.21
CA PHE A 502 -11.95 26.67 17.26
C PHE A 502 -12.29 26.27 18.70
N GLU A 503 -13.42 25.60 18.85
CA GLU A 503 -13.82 24.94 20.09
C GLU A 503 -13.46 23.44 20.02
N ARG A 504 -13.86 22.63 21.00
CA ARG A 504 -13.70 21.17 20.92
C ARG A 504 -14.98 20.51 20.44
N PHE A 505 -14.90 19.77 19.34
CA PHE A 505 -15.95 18.88 18.88
C PHE A 505 -15.98 17.61 19.76
N ALA A 506 -17.17 17.18 20.20
CA ALA A 506 -17.29 16.08 21.14
C ALA A 506 -16.88 14.71 20.54
N GLY A 507 -17.14 14.51 19.24
CA GLY A 507 -16.85 13.28 18.51
C GLY A 507 -15.46 13.25 17.85
N PRO A 508 -15.07 12.12 17.25
CA PRO A 508 -13.79 11.98 16.56
C PRO A 508 -13.82 12.70 15.20
N ILE A 509 -12.72 13.37 14.85
CA ILE A 509 -12.54 13.97 13.52
C ILE A 509 -12.01 12.90 12.57
N THR A 510 -12.70 12.66 11.45
CA THR A 510 -12.21 11.81 10.36
C THR A 510 -11.49 12.68 9.34
N PHE A 511 -10.17 12.51 9.22
CA PHE A 511 -9.32 13.31 8.35
C PHE A 511 -8.79 12.50 7.16
N VAL A 512 -8.83 13.10 5.97
CA VAL A 512 -8.19 12.57 4.76
C VAL A 512 -7.25 13.65 4.23
N SER A 513 -5.98 13.33 4.03
CA SER A 513 -5.00 14.29 3.50
C SER A 513 -4.54 13.94 2.08
N ALA A 514 -4.09 14.95 1.32
CA ALA A 514 -3.55 14.79 -0.02
C ALA A 514 -2.11 14.26 0.03
N GLY A 515 -1.86 13.06 -0.49
CA GLY A 515 -0.53 12.43 -0.48
C GLY A 515 0.51 13.14 -1.36
N ARG A 516 0.09 13.99 -2.29
CA ARG A 516 0.94 14.82 -3.15
C ARG A 516 0.77 16.29 -2.77
N ARG A 517 1.81 16.92 -2.26
CA ARG A 517 1.78 18.31 -1.78
C ARG A 517 2.05 19.30 -2.91
N ALA A 518 1.36 20.43 -2.86
CA ALA A 518 1.58 21.58 -3.75
C ALA A 518 2.77 22.42 -3.26
N PRO A 519 3.35 23.30 -4.11
CA PRO A 519 4.29 24.33 -3.65
C PRO A 519 3.68 25.20 -2.55
N GLY A 520 4.49 25.63 -1.58
CA GLY A 520 4.03 26.45 -0.44
C GLY A 520 3.47 25.67 0.75
N PHE A 521 3.32 24.35 0.66
CA PHE A 521 2.94 23.50 1.79
C PHE A 521 4.09 23.40 2.82
N ASP A 522 3.87 23.90 4.04
CA ASP A 522 4.77 23.76 5.18
C ASP A 522 4.47 22.42 5.90
N PRO A 523 5.37 21.41 5.83
CA PRO A 523 5.11 20.08 6.39
C PRO A 523 5.14 20.02 7.91
N ASP A 524 5.75 21.00 8.58
CA ASP A 524 5.86 21.05 10.04
C ASP A 524 4.67 21.77 10.67
N ARG A 525 3.96 22.62 9.90
CA ARG A 525 2.74 23.32 10.33
C ARG A 525 1.44 22.71 9.79
N MET A 526 1.43 22.14 8.60
CA MET A 526 0.22 21.62 7.94
C MET A 526 0.07 20.09 8.15
N THR A 527 0.10 19.67 9.42
CA THR A 527 -0.07 18.28 9.84
C THR A 527 -1.53 18.00 10.21
N PRO A 528 -2.13 16.84 9.83
CA PRO A 528 -3.46 16.45 10.32
C PRO A 528 -3.58 16.51 11.84
N GLU A 529 -2.48 16.19 12.53
CA GLU A 529 -2.31 16.20 13.99
C GLU A 529 -2.69 17.54 14.64
N SER A 530 -2.61 18.66 13.90
CA SER A 530 -3.09 19.98 14.35
C SER A 530 -4.56 19.98 14.81
N TRP A 531 -5.40 19.11 14.25
CA TRP A 531 -6.81 18.97 14.64
C TRP A 531 -7.03 18.21 15.96
N ARG A 532 -6.02 17.47 16.47
CA ARG A 532 -6.15 16.68 17.70
C ARG A 532 -6.49 17.53 18.93
N ALA A 533 -6.12 18.81 18.95
CA ALA A 533 -6.47 19.74 20.04
C ALA A 533 -7.95 20.16 20.06
N PHE A 534 -8.66 19.99 18.94
CA PHE A 534 -10.02 20.48 18.67
C PHE A 534 -11.08 19.37 18.62
N SER A 535 -10.76 18.18 19.12
CA SER A 535 -11.70 17.08 19.42
C SER A 535 -11.44 16.52 20.82
N THR A 536 -12.48 16.06 21.52
CA THR A 536 -12.32 15.28 22.77
C THR A 536 -12.16 13.78 22.55
N ALA A 537 -12.62 13.24 21.41
CA ALA A 537 -12.50 11.82 21.07
C ALA A 537 -11.38 11.51 20.05
N GLY A 538 -10.62 12.53 19.62
CA GLY A 538 -9.40 12.37 18.84
C GLY A 538 -9.55 12.48 17.32
N LEU A 539 -8.59 11.90 16.61
CA LEU A 539 -8.38 12.10 15.18
C LEU A 539 -8.09 10.76 14.49
N ILE A 540 -8.95 10.40 13.53
CA ILE A 540 -8.76 9.24 12.63
C ILE A 540 -8.20 9.80 11.32
N SER A 541 -6.90 9.61 11.07
CA SER A 541 -6.20 10.23 9.94
C SER A 541 -5.89 9.21 8.83
N SER A 542 -6.04 9.63 7.58
CA SER A 542 -5.76 8.83 6.38
C SER A 542 -5.15 9.70 5.27
N THR A 543 -4.58 9.08 4.24
CA THR A 543 -3.95 9.79 3.11
C THR A 543 -4.28 9.09 1.79
N VAL A 544 -4.71 9.85 0.79
CA VAL A 544 -4.99 9.36 -0.56
C VAL A 544 -3.91 9.80 -1.54
N ASP A 545 -3.51 8.95 -2.49
CA ASP A 545 -2.56 9.34 -3.55
C ASP A 545 -3.23 10.35 -4.53
N SER A 546 -3.16 11.64 -4.19
CA SER A 546 -3.74 12.76 -4.93
C SER A 546 -3.17 14.11 -4.48
N THR A 547 -3.42 15.16 -5.26
CA THR A 547 -3.22 16.57 -4.85
C THR A 547 -4.51 17.13 -4.24
N HIS A 548 -4.41 18.25 -3.50
CA HIS A 548 -5.54 18.94 -2.86
C HIS A 548 -6.75 19.12 -3.79
N ASN A 549 -6.51 19.71 -4.97
CA ASN A 549 -7.51 19.98 -6.01
C ASN A 549 -8.21 18.72 -6.57
N ARG A 550 -7.56 17.54 -6.46
CA ARG A 550 -7.96 16.30 -7.14
C ARG A 550 -8.45 15.20 -6.20
N MET A 551 -8.66 15.51 -4.91
CA MET A 551 -9.12 14.52 -3.90
C MET A 551 -10.50 13.93 -4.21
N LEU A 552 -11.41 14.72 -4.79
CA LEU A 552 -12.74 14.28 -5.21
C LEU A 552 -12.75 13.62 -6.61
N SER A 553 -11.57 13.38 -7.22
CA SER A 553 -11.49 12.72 -8.52
C SER A 553 -11.81 11.22 -8.44
N ALA A 554 -12.40 10.67 -9.51
CA ALA A 554 -12.76 9.26 -9.58
C ALA A 554 -11.56 8.29 -9.42
N ARG A 555 -10.31 8.75 -9.60
CA ARG A 555 -9.10 7.96 -9.31
C ARG A 555 -8.78 7.94 -7.81
N SER A 556 -8.92 9.07 -7.12
CA SER A 556 -8.68 9.16 -5.68
C SER A 556 -9.73 8.39 -4.88
N LEU A 557 -10.98 8.41 -5.32
CA LEU A 557 -12.10 7.71 -4.69
C LEU A 557 -12.12 6.18 -4.92
N LYS A 558 -11.28 5.63 -5.82
CA LYS A 558 -11.21 4.20 -6.19
C LYS A 558 -10.05 3.42 -5.54
N GLN A 559 -9.38 3.97 -4.53
CA GLN A 559 -8.24 3.30 -3.87
C GLN A 559 -8.75 2.17 -2.95
N MET A 560 -8.12 0.98 -3.01
CA MET A 560 -8.42 -0.14 -2.11
C MET A 560 -7.61 0.02 -0.81
N PRO A 561 -8.10 -0.48 0.35
CA PRO A 561 -7.28 -0.54 1.56
C PRO A 561 -6.20 -1.64 1.44
N SER A 562 -4.96 -1.31 1.76
CA SER A 562 -3.91 -2.29 2.05
C SER A 562 -4.03 -2.77 3.50
N TYR A 563 -3.65 -4.02 3.80
CA TYR A 563 -3.62 -4.51 5.19
C TYR A 563 -2.20 -4.66 5.76
N LEU A 564 -2.11 -4.58 7.09
CA LEU A 564 -0.91 -4.82 7.88
C LEU A 564 -1.30 -5.79 9.01
N PRO A 565 -0.87 -7.06 8.97
CA PRO A 565 -1.14 -8.01 10.04
C PRO A 565 -0.30 -7.67 11.27
N LEU A 566 -0.89 -7.81 12.44
CA LEU A 566 -0.27 -7.57 13.75
C LEU A 566 -0.52 -8.77 14.65
N ASP A 567 0.46 -9.13 15.47
CA ASP A 567 0.31 -10.10 16.54
C ASP A 567 -0.03 -9.36 17.85
N PRO A 568 -1.25 -9.53 18.42
CA PRO A 568 -1.69 -8.84 19.62
C PRO A 568 -1.06 -9.37 20.92
N ASN A 569 -0.03 -10.21 20.82
CA ASN A 569 0.77 -10.68 21.95
C ASN A 569 2.19 -10.07 21.95
N GLN A 570 2.57 -9.32 20.91
CA GLN A 570 3.79 -8.50 20.93
C GLN A 570 3.62 -7.28 21.86
N PRO A 571 4.71 -6.73 22.42
CA PRO A 571 4.65 -5.54 23.26
C PRO A 571 4.03 -4.34 22.54
N ASP A 572 3.16 -3.61 23.24
CA ASP A 572 2.48 -2.41 22.73
C ASP A 572 3.44 -1.31 22.23
N THR A 573 4.65 -1.24 22.81
CA THR A 573 5.76 -0.40 22.36
C THR A 573 6.17 -0.70 20.91
N ARG A 574 6.30 -1.99 20.58
CA ARG A 574 6.62 -2.48 19.23
C ARG A 574 5.45 -2.29 18.27
N LEU A 575 4.22 -2.58 18.73
CA LEU A 575 3.00 -2.35 17.94
C LEU A 575 2.81 -0.86 17.59
N ALA A 576 3.02 0.05 18.55
CA ALA A 576 2.97 1.50 18.32
C ALA A 576 4.02 1.97 17.31
N SER A 577 5.26 1.47 17.40
CA SER A 577 6.32 1.77 16.44
C SER A 577 5.94 1.34 15.01
N ILE A 578 5.47 0.10 14.86
CA ILE A 578 5.02 -0.49 13.59
C ILE A 578 3.86 0.31 12.96
N LEU A 579 2.87 0.70 13.76
CA LEU A 579 1.72 1.49 13.32
C LEU A 579 2.11 2.93 12.92
N SER A 580 3.06 3.53 13.64
CA SER A 580 3.60 4.87 13.38
C SER A 580 4.37 4.94 12.06
N ASP A 581 5.27 3.98 11.80
CA ASP A 581 6.03 3.94 10.54
C ASP A 581 5.12 3.63 9.33
N ALA A 582 4.17 2.72 9.51
CA ALA A 582 3.17 2.38 8.49
C ALA A 582 2.26 3.59 8.15
N ARG A 583 1.96 4.45 9.14
CA ARG A 583 0.89 5.46 9.13
C ARG A 583 -0.50 4.83 8.94
N THR A 584 -0.79 3.81 9.75
CA THR A 584 -2.05 3.06 9.72
C THR A 584 -3.25 3.91 10.12
N ALA A 585 -4.31 3.91 9.31
CA ALA A 585 -5.51 4.73 9.53
C ALA A 585 -6.48 4.18 10.60
N GLY A 586 -6.32 2.91 11.01
CA GLY A 586 -7.08 2.28 12.10
C GLY A 586 -6.81 0.78 12.20
N ILE A 587 -7.13 0.20 13.36
CA ILE A 587 -6.93 -1.22 13.69
C ILE A 587 -8.29 -1.93 13.64
N VAL A 588 -8.40 -3.06 12.94
CA VAL A 588 -9.60 -3.92 13.02
C VAL A 588 -9.24 -5.16 13.83
N ALA A 589 -9.93 -5.37 14.95
CA ALA A 589 -9.68 -6.49 15.86
C ALA A 589 -10.99 -6.94 16.54
N PRO A 590 -11.10 -8.22 16.97
CA PRO A 590 -12.16 -8.65 17.87
C PRO A 590 -12.14 -7.86 19.18
N GLU A 591 -13.30 -7.64 19.79
CA GLU A 591 -13.44 -6.77 20.96
C GLU A 591 -12.56 -7.21 22.16
N GLY A 592 -12.49 -8.53 22.43
CA GLY A 592 -11.61 -9.10 23.46
C GLY A 592 -10.11 -9.01 23.15
N VAL A 593 -9.73 -8.65 21.92
CA VAL A 593 -8.36 -8.30 21.53
C VAL A 593 -8.13 -6.80 21.71
N ALA A 594 -9.05 -5.95 21.21
CA ALA A 594 -8.99 -4.50 21.38
C ALA A 594 -8.95 -4.07 22.86
N ARG A 595 -9.67 -4.79 23.75
CA ARG A 595 -9.62 -4.59 25.20
C ARG A 595 -8.30 -4.98 25.88
N ARG A 596 -7.38 -5.68 25.21
CA ARG A 596 -6.02 -5.96 25.71
C ARG A 596 -4.99 -4.90 25.34
N LEU A 597 -5.22 -4.16 24.26
CA LEU A 597 -4.35 -3.05 23.82
C LEU A 597 -4.43 -1.88 24.82
N SER A 598 -3.31 -1.19 25.04
CA SER A 598 -3.23 0.07 25.78
C SER A 598 -4.03 1.18 25.12
N GLU A 599 -4.40 2.19 25.90
CA GLU A 599 -5.34 3.24 25.47
C GLU A 599 -4.93 3.99 24.17
N PRO A 600 -3.64 4.32 23.92
CA PRO A 600 -3.23 4.92 22.65
C PRO A 600 -3.54 4.04 21.44
N LEU A 601 -3.30 2.72 21.54
CA LEU A 601 -3.58 1.76 20.46
C LEU A 601 -5.08 1.46 20.36
N ARG A 602 -5.77 1.34 21.50
CA ARG A 602 -7.22 1.17 21.58
C ARG A 602 -7.96 2.31 20.91
N SER A 603 -7.49 3.56 21.03
CA SER A 603 -8.06 4.74 20.36
C SER A 603 -8.05 4.68 18.83
N LEU A 604 -7.22 3.81 18.24
CA LEU A 604 -7.18 3.55 16.79
C LEU A 604 -8.11 2.40 16.37
N SER A 605 -8.82 1.75 17.29
CA SER A 605 -9.64 0.57 16.99
C SER A 605 -10.94 0.94 16.29
N LEU A 606 -11.18 0.33 15.13
CA LEU A 606 -12.40 0.47 14.34
C LEU A 606 -13.36 -0.69 14.64
N ALA A 607 -14.65 -0.39 14.68
CA ALA A 607 -15.68 -1.41 14.85
C ALA A 607 -15.63 -2.43 13.70
N MET A 608 -15.48 -3.72 14.04
CA MET A 608 -15.34 -4.82 13.07
C MET A 608 -16.65 -5.03 12.30
N PRO A 609 -16.69 -4.81 10.97
CA PRO A 609 -17.94 -4.84 10.21
C PRO A 609 -18.38 -6.27 9.87
N SER A 610 -19.66 -6.57 10.06
CA SER A 610 -20.26 -7.83 9.61
C SER A 610 -20.64 -7.77 8.13
N LEU A 611 -20.05 -8.64 7.30
CA LEU A 611 -20.38 -8.73 5.87
C LEU A 611 -21.82 -9.22 5.61
N ALA A 612 -22.44 -9.89 6.58
CA ALA A 612 -23.83 -10.34 6.50
C ALA A 612 -24.82 -9.16 6.63
N THR A 613 -24.58 -8.23 7.56
CA THR A 613 -25.41 -7.03 7.75
C THR A 613 -24.96 -5.82 6.93
N ALA A 614 -23.77 -5.86 6.31
CA ALA A 614 -23.27 -4.80 5.43
C ALA A 614 -24.27 -4.47 4.29
N PRO A 615 -24.58 -3.19 4.03
CA PRO A 615 -25.44 -2.78 2.91
C PRO A 615 -25.01 -3.33 1.55
N SER A 616 -25.98 -3.50 0.65
CA SER A 616 -25.78 -3.90 -0.74
C SER A 616 -24.72 -3.05 -1.46
N SER A 617 -24.72 -1.74 -1.21
CA SER A 617 -23.73 -0.79 -1.74
C SER A 617 -22.30 -1.07 -1.28
N ILE A 618 -22.09 -1.47 -0.02
CA ILE A 618 -20.76 -1.89 0.48
C ILE A 618 -20.35 -3.22 -0.19
N ARG A 619 -21.26 -4.18 -0.29
CA ARG A 619 -21.01 -5.44 -1.00
C ARG A 619 -20.75 -5.26 -2.50
N ALA A 620 -21.30 -4.22 -3.12
CA ALA A 620 -20.98 -3.81 -4.49
C ALA A 620 -19.63 -3.06 -4.57
N ALA A 621 -19.29 -2.23 -3.58
CA ALA A 621 -17.99 -1.56 -3.49
C ALA A 621 -16.83 -2.55 -3.37
N LEU A 622 -17.01 -3.63 -2.60
CA LEU A 622 -16.04 -4.74 -2.47
C LEU A 622 -15.81 -5.53 -3.77
N ARG A 623 -16.62 -5.34 -4.82
CA ARG A 623 -16.43 -5.95 -6.15
C ARG A 623 -15.65 -5.06 -7.12
N ARG A 624 -15.30 -3.83 -6.73
CA ARG A 624 -14.56 -2.88 -7.58
C ARG A 624 -13.08 -3.28 -7.63
N GLN A 625 -12.51 -3.35 -8.83
CA GLN A 625 -11.09 -3.60 -9.00
C GLN A 625 -10.27 -2.32 -8.77
N GLY A 626 -9.29 -2.39 -7.87
CA GLY A 626 -8.22 -1.41 -7.75
C GLY A 626 -7.10 -1.66 -8.77
N SER A 627 -6.03 -0.86 -8.72
CA SER A 627 -4.87 -1.07 -9.59
C SER A 627 -4.03 -2.27 -9.13
N PRO A 628 -3.58 -3.17 -10.03
CA PRO A 628 -2.66 -4.26 -9.69
C PRO A 628 -1.33 -3.78 -9.07
N GLU A 629 -0.88 -2.57 -9.41
CA GLU A 629 0.34 -1.98 -8.83
C GLU A 629 0.16 -1.52 -7.39
N GLN A 630 -1.08 -1.37 -6.91
CA GLN A 630 -1.36 -0.92 -5.55
C GLN A 630 -0.85 -1.95 -4.53
N VAL A 631 -0.37 -1.46 -3.39
CA VAL A 631 0.03 -2.32 -2.26
C VAL A 631 -1.19 -3.13 -1.80
N ALA A 632 -1.04 -4.44 -1.74
CA ALA A 632 -2.03 -5.36 -1.16
C ALA A 632 -1.81 -5.47 0.36
N TYR A 633 -0.55 -5.66 0.77
CA TYR A 633 -0.17 -5.80 2.17
C TYR A 633 1.24 -5.30 2.47
N LEU A 634 1.47 -5.03 3.76
CA LEU A 634 2.80 -4.79 4.34
C LEU A 634 3.17 -5.95 5.26
N ILE A 635 4.36 -6.53 5.10
CA ILE A 635 4.95 -7.44 6.11
C ILE A 635 6.17 -6.76 6.72
N TYR A 636 6.24 -6.68 8.05
CA TYR A 636 7.43 -6.20 8.74
C TYR A 636 8.45 -7.30 8.91
N THR A 637 9.71 -6.95 8.65
CA THR A 637 10.89 -7.80 8.80
C THR A 637 11.89 -7.08 9.72
N SER A 638 12.81 -7.83 10.32
CA SER A 638 13.94 -7.25 11.06
C SER A 638 14.80 -6.40 10.12
N GLY A 639 15.48 -5.38 10.65
CA GLY A 639 16.32 -4.49 9.86
C GLY A 639 17.72 -4.30 10.42
N SER A 640 18.73 -4.36 9.54
CA SER A 640 20.18 -4.22 9.82
C SER A 640 20.60 -2.96 10.56
N THR A 641 19.72 -1.96 10.70
CA THR A 641 19.93 -0.75 11.50
C THR A 641 19.31 -0.83 12.91
N GLY A 642 18.76 -1.98 13.29
CA GLY A 642 18.05 -2.18 14.56
C GLY A 642 16.63 -1.61 14.61
N GLU A 643 16.02 -1.31 13.46
CA GLU A 643 14.61 -0.90 13.34
C GLU A 643 13.86 -1.84 12.36
N PRO A 644 12.63 -2.28 12.68
CA PRO A 644 11.81 -3.05 11.76
C PRO A 644 11.50 -2.32 10.45
N LYS A 645 11.61 -3.04 9.32
CA LYS A 645 11.36 -2.53 7.96
C LYS A 645 10.13 -3.21 7.35
N ALA A 646 9.16 -2.44 6.84
CA ALA A 646 8.02 -2.99 6.11
C ALA A 646 8.39 -3.26 4.63
N VAL A 647 8.15 -4.47 4.16
CA VAL A 647 8.16 -4.83 2.73
C VAL A 647 6.77 -4.56 2.16
N ALA A 648 6.70 -3.79 1.07
CA ALA A 648 5.44 -3.41 0.43
C ALA A 648 5.16 -4.28 -0.81
N VAL A 649 4.25 -5.25 -0.69
CA VAL A 649 3.89 -6.17 -1.78
C VAL A 649 2.67 -5.64 -2.54
N SER A 650 2.74 -5.62 -3.87
CA SER A 650 1.62 -5.20 -4.72
C SER A 650 0.64 -6.34 -4.99
N HIS A 651 -0.59 -6.01 -5.39
CA HIS A 651 -1.55 -7.01 -5.87
C HIS A 651 -0.98 -7.82 -7.05
N ARG A 652 -0.18 -7.21 -7.95
CA ARG A 652 0.50 -7.91 -9.06
C ARG A 652 1.46 -8.97 -8.54
N ALA A 653 2.37 -8.61 -7.63
CA ALA A 653 3.38 -9.54 -7.11
C ALA A 653 2.73 -10.67 -6.28
N ALA A 654 1.73 -10.35 -5.45
CA ALA A 654 0.96 -11.33 -4.69
C ALA A 654 0.23 -12.31 -5.63
N MET A 655 -0.51 -11.81 -6.62
CA MET A 655 -1.22 -12.68 -7.59
C MET A 655 -0.26 -13.48 -8.47
N HIS A 656 0.92 -12.94 -8.82
CA HIS A 656 1.94 -13.65 -9.57
C HIS A 656 2.49 -14.85 -8.77
N SER A 657 2.89 -14.62 -7.53
CA SER A 657 3.35 -15.67 -6.62
C SER A 657 2.26 -16.73 -6.39
N LEU A 658 1.00 -16.32 -6.20
CA LEU A 658 -0.14 -17.25 -6.14
C LEU A 658 -0.31 -18.06 -7.43
N ARG A 659 -0.30 -17.45 -8.64
CA ARG A 659 -0.44 -18.18 -9.92
C ARG A 659 0.71 -19.15 -10.19
N ALA A 660 1.94 -18.77 -9.87
CA ALA A 660 3.10 -19.67 -9.96
C ALA A 660 2.94 -20.88 -9.03
N ARG A 661 2.31 -20.69 -7.86
CA ARG A 661 1.94 -21.77 -6.93
C ARG A 661 0.89 -22.72 -7.49
N GLU A 662 -0.12 -22.23 -8.21
CA GLU A 662 -1.12 -23.10 -8.86
C GLU A 662 -0.50 -23.97 -9.96
N HIS A 663 0.48 -23.42 -10.70
CA HIS A 663 1.19 -24.14 -11.76
C HIS A 663 2.09 -25.25 -11.19
N LEU A 664 2.80 -24.97 -10.09
CA LEU A 664 3.64 -25.95 -9.39
C LEU A 664 2.81 -27.04 -8.66
N TYR A 665 1.62 -26.69 -8.18
CA TYR A 665 0.73 -27.58 -7.43
C TYR A 665 -0.65 -27.67 -8.10
N PRO A 666 -0.78 -28.36 -9.25
CA PRO A 666 -1.99 -28.35 -10.08
C PRO A 666 -3.20 -29.01 -9.41
N ASP A 667 -3.00 -29.90 -8.43
CA ASP A 667 -4.10 -30.52 -7.66
C ASP A 667 -5.02 -29.51 -6.98
N ALA A 668 -6.24 -29.92 -6.65
CA ALA A 668 -7.06 -29.17 -5.71
C ALA A 668 -6.35 -29.09 -4.34
N PRO A 669 -6.29 -27.92 -3.69
CA PRO A 669 -5.57 -27.74 -2.42
C PRO A 669 -6.17 -28.57 -1.26
N GLY A 670 -7.44 -28.94 -1.35
CA GLY A 670 -8.14 -29.73 -0.34
C GLY A 670 -8.32 -28.93 0.96
N VAL A 671 -7.91 -29.52 2.08
CA VAL A 671 -7.86 -28.85 3.38
C VAL A 671 -6.40 -28.53 3.73
N VAL A 672 -6.15 -27.28 4.14
CA VAL A 672 -4.84 -26.76 4.54
C VAL A 672 -4.97 -26.10 5.92
N CYS A 673 -3.98 -26.30 6.80
CA CYS A 673 -3.94 -25.64 8.10
C CYS A 673 -3.27 -24.26 7.99
N LEU A 674 -3.86 -23.24 8.63
CA LEU A 674 -3.20 -21.97 8.92
C LEU A 674 -2.32 -22.17 10.17
N THR A 675 -1.03 -22.42 9.94
CA THR A 675 -0.01 -22.63 10.98
C THR A 675 1.02 -21.51 11.03
N ALA A 676 1.21 -20.77 9.94
CA ALA A 676 2.08 -19.61 9.92
C ALA A 676 1.39 -18.42 10.62
N PRO A 677 2.07 -17.69 11.53
CA PRO A 677 1.52 -16.47 12.10
C PRO A 677 1.21 -15.46 10.99
N LEU A 678 0.10 -14.72 11.13
CA LEU A 678 -0.37 -13.76 10.12
C LEU A 678 0.67 -12.67 9.79
N THR A 679 1.62 -12.40 10.70
CA THR A 679 2.74 -11.49 10.50
C THR A 679 3.79 -11.97 9.49
N PHE A 680 3.66 -13.18 8.93
CA PHE A 680 4.53 -13.74 7.90
C PHE A 680 3.80 -14.01 6.60
N ASP A 681 4.51 -13.87 5.49
CA ASP A 681 4.03 -14.04 4.12
C ASP A 681 3.63 -15.49 3.77
N ILE A 682 4.18 -16.51 4.43
CA ILE A 682 3.73 -17.91 4.33
C ILE A 682 2.21 -18.02 4.62
N SER A 683 1.67 -17.21 5.54
CA SER A 683 0.22 -17.19 5.84
C SER A 683 -0.62 -16.73 4.63
N VAL A 684 -0.06 -15.87 3.77
CA VAL A 684 -0.71 -15.38 2.54
C VAL A 684 -0.91 -16.53 1.55
N ALA A 685 0.06 -17.44 1.42
CA ALA A 685 -0.13 -18.65 0.61
C ALA A 685 -1.14 -19.62 1.26
N GLN A 686 -1.01 -19.89 2.56
CA GLN A 686 -1.93 -20.79 3.29
C GLN A 686 -3.40 -20.32 3.16
N ILE A 687 -3.64 -19.00 3.19
CA ILE A 687 -4.98 -18.42 3.02
C ILE A 687 -5.39 -18.36 1.54
N PHE A 688 -4.68 -17.57 0.73
CA PHE A 688 -5.21 -17.14 -0.57
C PHE A 688 -5.00 -18.16 -1.70
N ALA A 689 -3.95 -19.00 -1.65
CA ALA A 689 -3.80 -20.10 -2.63
C ALA A 689 -4.82 -21.23 -2.38
N THR A 690 -5.25 -21.39 -1.12
CA THR A 690 -6.29 -22.35 -0.72
C THR A 690 -7.67 -21.83 -1.09
N LEU A 691 -8.08 -20.67 -0.55
CA LEU A 691 -9.42 -20.11 -0.76
C LEU A 691 -9.67 -19.68 -2.22
N GLY A 692 -8.64 -19.14 -2.90
CA GLY A 692 -8.74 -18.73 -4.31
C GLY A 692 -9.04 -19.87 -5.28
N ARG A 693 -8.85 -21.13 -4.85
CA ARG A 693 -9.12 -22.35 -5.62
C ARG A 693 -10.21 -23.22 -5.00
N GLY A 694 -11.03 -22.66 -4.09
CA GLY A 694 -12.15 -23.37 -3.46
C GLY A 694 -11.75 -24.40 -2.39
N GLY A 695 -10.51 -24.36 -1.89
CA GLY A 695 -10.08 -25.18 -0.75
C GLY A 695 -10.54 -24.64 0.60
N THR A 696 -10.33 -25.43 1.64
CA THR A 696 -10.70 -25.11 3.03
C THR A 696 -9.48 -24.78 3.87
N VAL A 697 -9.49 -23.64 4.56
CA VAL A 697 -8.45 -23.25 5.53
C VAL A 697 -8.92 -23.57 6.96
N VAL A 698 -8.16 -24.36 7.69
CA VAL A 698 -8.42 -24.65 9.12
C VAL A 698 -7.63 -23.69 9.99
N LEU A 699 -8.35 -22.94 10.83
CA LEU A 699 -7.80 -21.94 11.75
C LEU A 699 -7.52 -22.54 13.14
N GLY A 700 -6.68 -21.87 13.93
CA GLY A 700 -6.43 -22.23 15.33
C GLY A 700 -5.54 -23.47 15.52
N VAL A 701 -4.61 -23.69 14.59
CA VAL A 701 -3.65 -24.82 14.64
C VAL A 701 -2.32 -24.30 15.16
N ASP A 702 -1.94 -24.73 16.37
CA ASP A 702 -0.61 -24.50 16.92
C ASP A 702 0.42 -25.32 16.11
N PRO A 703 1.56 -24.74 15.65
CA PRO A 703 2.65 -25.50 15.05
C PRO A 703 3.12 -26.72 15.86
N ALA A 704 3.06 -26.65 17.19
CA ALA A 704 3.38 -27.75 18.10
C ALA A 704 2.19 -28.67 18.42
N GLY A 705 1.02 -28.44 17.82
CA GLY A 705 -0.27 -28.96 18.31
C GLY A 705 -1.22 -29.49 17.23
N PHE A 706 -0.74 -30.11 16.16
CA PHE A 706 -1.62 -30.82 15.21
C PHE A 706 -2.47 -31.92 15.91
N HIS A 707 -2.04 -32.46 17.07
CA HIS A 707 -2.84 -33.34 17.93
C HIS A 707 -4.08 -32.66 18.55
N SER A 708 -4.17 -31.33 18.58
CA SER A 708 -5.38 -30.61 19.01
C SER A 708 -6.42 -30.43 17.90
N LEU A 709 -6.08 -30.77 16.64
CA LEU A 709 -7.07 -30.83 15.56
C LEU A 709 -8.11 -31.91 15.87
N ALA A 710 -9.39 -31.52 15.83
CA ALA A 710 -10.50 -32.45 15.87
C ALA A 710 -10.32 -33.55 14.79
N PRO A 711 -10.61 -34.84 15.07
CA PRO A 711 -10.28 -35.94 14.15
C PRO A 711 -10.78 -35.76 12.71
N ARG A 712 -11.98 -35.19 12.53
CA ARG A 712 -12.55 -34.86 11.21
C ARG A 712 -11.67 -33.94 10.35
N TRP A 713 -10.87 -33.07 10.97
CA TRP A 713 -9.95 -32.19 10.26
C TRP A 713 -8.58 -32.83 10.09
N ARG A 714 -8.05 -33.53 11.11
CA ARG A 714 -6.78 -34.29 11.00
C ARG A 714 -6.83 -35.30 9.85
N GLY A 715 -7.97 -35.98 9.68
CA GLY A 715 -8.23 -36.91 8.58
C GLY A 715 -8.54 -36.26 7.22
N ALA A 716 -8.64 -34.93 7.13
CA ALA A 716 -8.99 -34.21 5.89
C ALA A 716 -7.86 -33.33 5.33
N VAL A 717 -6.85 -32.99 6.14
CA VAL A 717 -5.67 -32.20 5.72
C VAL A 717 -4.93 -32.92 4.59
N ARG A 718 -4.80 -32.25 3.44
CA ARG A 718 -4.16 -32.78 2.22
C ARG A 718 -2.78 -32.19 1.98
N THR A 719 -2.56 -30.93 2.37
CA THR A 719 -1.27 -30.24 2.29
C THR A 719 -0.95 -29.56 3.62
N VAL A 720 0.29 -29.68 4.09
CA VAL A 720 0.82 -28.88 5.21
C VAL A 720 1.97 -28.01 4.70
N MET A 721 2.01 -26.76 5.14
CA MET A 721 3.07 -25.79 4.85
C MET A 721 3.61 -25.27 6.19
N LEU A 722 4.93 -25.26 6.41
CA LEU A 722 5.56 -24.79 7.66
C LEU A 722 7.07 -24.52 7.52
N ALA A 723 7.71 -24.02 8.57
CA ALA A 723 9.17 -23.89 8.60
C ALA A 723 9.86 -25.26 8.75
N SER A 724 11.07 -25.43 8.20
CA SER A 724 11.83 -26.69 8.29
C SER A 724 12.02 -27.16 9.74
N SER A 725 12.37 -26.24 10.64
CA SER A 725 12.43 -26.40 12.10
C SER A 725 11.10 -26.90 12.70
N ALA A 726 9.98 -26.23 12.39
CA ALA A 726 8.66 -26.65 12.83
C ALA A 726 8.25 -28.05 12.30
N TYR A 727 8.78 -28.49 11.16
CA TYR A 727 8.55 -29.84 10.65
C TYR A 727 9.44 -30.90 11.33
N ALA A 728 10.70 -30.58 11.66
CA ALA A 728 11.53 -31.43 12.52
C ALA A 728 10.86 -31.64 13.87
N ALA A 729 10.30 -30.58 14.45
CA ALA A 729 9.46 -30.67 15.63
C ALA A 729 8.27 -31.61 15.39
N ALA A 730 7.42 -31.37 14.38
CA ALA A 730 6.22 -32.19 14.15
C ALA A 730 6.48 -33.68 13.86
N LEU A 731 7.69 -34.06 13.38
CA LEU A 731 8.12 -35.45 13.24
C LEU A 731 8.80 -36.03 14.49
N ALA A 732 9.08 -35.23 15.53
CA ALA A 732 9.81 -35.64 16.73
C ALA A 732 9.06 -36.70 17.55
N GLU A 733 7.73 -36.66 17.55
CA GLU A 733 6.83 -37.44 18.40
C GLU A 733 6.35 -38.71 17.67
N ASP A 734 6.15 -39.82 18.37
CA ASP A 734 5.93 -41.14 17.73
C ASP A 734 4.58 -41.29 17.03
N ASP A 735 3.49 -40.77 17.61
CA ASP A 735 2.23 -40.56 16.87
C ASP A 735 2.34 -39.27 16.04
N ALA A 736 2.98 -39.37 14.87
CA ALA A 736 3.16 -38.24 13.97
C ALA A 736 1.79 -37.71 13.51
N PRO A 737 1.42 -36.44 13.79
CA PRO A 737 0.03 -36.01 13.92
C PRO A 737 -0.75 -35.79 12.61
N PHE A 738 -0.28 -36.37 11.51
CA PHE A 738 -0.80 -36.15 10.17
C PHE A 738 -1.66 -37.32 9.72
N GLY A 739 -2.92 -37.06 9.34
CA GLY A 739 -3.83 -38.11 8.88
C GLY A 739 -3.38 -38.80 7.58
N ALA A 740 -4.02 -39.93 7.29
CA ALA A 740 -3.74 -40.75 6.10
C ALA A 740 -4.02 -40.05 4.76
N ASN A 741 -4.81 -38.96 4.76
CA ASN A 741 -5.10 -38.18 3.55
C ASN A 741 -4.09 -37.04 3.26
N LEU A 742 -3.05 -36.88 4.10
CA LEU A 742 -1.93 -35.99 3.79
C LEU A 742 -1.19 -36.51 2.56
N THR A 743 -1.06 -35.69 1.51
CA THR A 743 -0.32 -36.05 0.28
C THR A 743 0.92 -35.20 0.06
N ARG A 744 1.04 -34.05 0.72
CA ARG A 744 2.12 -33.09 0.48
C ARG A 744 2.55 -32.34 1.75
N VAL A 745 3.85 -32.35 2.02
CA VAL A 745 4.49 -31.45 3.00
C VAL A 745 5.34 -30.45 2.23
N ILE A 746 5.29 -29.20 2.67
CA ILE A 746 6.03 -28.09 2.08
C ILE A 746 6.77 -27.39 3.23
N VAL A 747 8.10 -27.43 3.19
CA VAL A 747 8.99 -26.79 4.16
C VAL A 747 9.70 -25.60 3.53
N GLY A 748 10.08 -24.62 4.34
CA GLY A 748 10.82 -23.45 3.89
C GLY A 748 11.25 -22.54 5.04
N GLY A 749 11.60 -21.30 4.72
CA GLY A 749 12.12 -20.31 5.66
C GLY A 749 13.57 -20.61 6.07
N ASP A 750 13.77 -21.68 6.85
CA ASP A 750 15.07 -22.21 7.28
C ASP A 750 15.64 -23.22 6.27
N ALA A 751 16.96 -23.44 6.32
CA ALA A 751 17.61 -24.49 5.53
C ALA A 751 17.09 -25.89 5.95
N LEU A 752 16.68 -26.68 4.95
CA LEU A 752 16.21 -28.06 5.14
C LEU A 752 17.40 -28.99 5.39
N GLN A 753 17.37 -29.73 6.51
CA GLN A 753 18.47 -30.62 6.92
C GLN A 753 18.34 -32.03 6.31
N PRO A 754 19.45 -32.70 5.91
CA PRO A 754 19.44 -34.09 5.43
C PRO A 754 18.82 -35.08 6.43
N SER A 755 19.04 -34.85 7.73
CA SER A 755 18.47 -35.64 8.83
C SER A 755 16.94 -35.57 8.85
N LEU A 756 16.36 -34.40 8.57
CA LEU A 756 14.92 -34.21 8.47
C LEU A 756 14.34 -34.89 7.23
N VAL A 757 15.04 -34.82 6.09
CA VAL A 757 14.64 -35.54 4.87
C VAL A 757 14.62 -37.05 5.10
N ARG A 758 15.64 -37.60 5.76
CA ARG A 758 15.66 -39.03 6.12
C ARG A 758 14.49 -39.40 7.04
N ARG A 759 14.31 -38.64 8.14
CA ARG A 759 13.21 -38.85 9.10
C ARG A 759 11.82 -38.74 8.48
N HIS A 760 11.67 -37.91 7.44
CA HIS A 760 10.45 -37.82 6.65
C HIS A 760 10.17 -39.14 5.92
N TYR A 761 11.10 -39.65 5.11
CA TYR A 761 10.87 -40.88 4.34
C TYR A 761 10.82 -42.15 5.22
N GLU A 762 11.53 -42.18 6.35
CA GLU A 762 11.40 -43.24 7.36
C GLU A 762 9.98 -43.35 7.95
N ARG A 763 9.24 -42.24 8.03
CA ARG A 763 7.92 -42.18 8.69
C ARG A 763 6.74 -41.99 7.75
N ARG A 764 6.93 -41.38 6.58
CA ARG A 764 5.89 -40.98 5.62
C ARG A 764 6.36 -41.05 4.16
N ALA A 765 6.87 -42.20 3.73
CA ALA A 765 7.25 -42.46 2.33
C ALA A 765 6.10 -42.31 1.31
N ASP A 766 4.85 -42.23 1.79
CA ASP A 766 3.64 -41.96 1.01
C ASP A 766 3.42 -40.47 0.67
N VAL A 767 4.17 -39.56 1.28
CA VAL A 767 3.98 -38.10 1.19
C VAL A 767 5.07 -37.46 0.32
N ALA A 768 4.69 -36.50 -0.52
CA ALA A 768 5.66 -35.71 -1.27
C ALA A 768 6.20 -34.54 -0.42
N LEU A 769 7.52 -34.52 -0.18
CA LEU A 769 8.22 -33.42 0.49
C LEU A 769 8.75 -32.39 -0.52
N PHE A 770 8.31 -31.14 -0.38
CA PHE A 770 8.82 -30.00 -1.15
C PHE A 770 9.61 -29.05 -0.27
N ASN A 771 10.73 -28.56 -0.79
CA ASN A 771 11.53 -27.48 -0.20
C ASN A 771 11.29 -26.19 -0.98
N GLU A 772 10.76 -25.15 -0.34
CA GLU A 772 10.52 -23.82 -0.92
C GLU A 772 11.47 -22.78 -0.32
N TYR A 773 12.04 -21.93 -1.18
CA TYR A 773 12.82 -20.77 -0.75
C TYR A 773 12.29 -19.50 -1.43
N GLY A 774 12.17 -18.44 -0.64
CA GLY A 774 12.13 -17.07 -1.12
C GLY A 774 12.19 -16.09 0.05
N PRO A 775 12.74 -14.88 -0.16
CA PRO A 775 12.63 -13.77 0.78
C PRO A 775 11.30 -13.05 0.61
N THR A 776 10.80 -12.38 1.67
CA THR A 776 9.59 -11.56 1.61
C THR A 776 9.67 -10.44 0.58
N GLU A 777 10.87 -9.91 0.33
CA GLU A 777 11.15 -8.94 -0.74
C GLU A 777 10.90 -9.49 -2.17
N ALA A 778 10.78 -10.81 -2.34
CA ALA A 778 10.38 -11.51 -3.57
C ALA A 778 9.07 -12.32 -3.40
N THR A 779 8.22 -11.93 -2.46
CA THR A 779 6.83 -12.37 -2.29
C THR A 779 6.65 -13.89 -2.07
N ILE A 780 6.72 -14.30 -0.80
CA ILE A 780 6.45 -15.65 -0.27
C ILE A 780 7.51 -16.69 -0.66
N PHE A 781 7.68 -16.96 -1.95
CA PHE A 781 8.61 -17.97 -2.45
C PHE A 781 9.09 -17.61 -3.87
N SER A 782 10.22 -18.17 -4.28
CA SER A 782 10.93 -17.85 -5.53
C SER A 782 11.54 -19.09 -6.21
N THR A 783 11.81 -20.14 -5.45
CA THR A 783 12.17 -21.48 -5.94
C THR A 783 11.39 -22.57 -5.23
N ALA A 784 11.33 -23.75 -5.85
CA ALA A 784 10.93 -24.98 -5.20
C ALA A 784 11.69 -26.21 -5.73
N ALA A 785 11.93 -27.18 -4.85
CA ALA A 785 12.36 -28.54 -5.20
C ALA A 785 11.30 -29.55 -4.71
N LEU A 786 10.98 -30.56 -5.52
CA LEU A 786 10.51 -31.83 -5.00
C LEU A 786 11.74 -32.60 -4.50
N ILE A 787 11.76 -32.96 -3.23
CA ILE A 787 12.79 -33.86 -2.68
C ILE A 787 12.37 -35.29 -3.03
N ALA A 788 13.36 -36.15 -3.31
CA ALA A 788 13.15 -37.56 -3.67
C ALA A 788 14.06 -38.51 -2.86
N THR A 789 15.20 -38.02 -2.41
CA THR A 789 16.26 -38.77 -1.72
C THR A 789 16.85 -37.94 -0.58
N ALA A 790 17.41 -38.61 0.43
CA ALA A 790 18.17 -37.98 1.50
C ALA A 790 19.62 -37.69 1.06
N ASP A 791 19.77 -36.81 0.06
CA ASP A 791 21.04 -36.25 -0.42
C ASP A 791 21.84 -35.55 0.72
N GLU A 792 23.14 -35.37 0.51
CA GLU A 792 24.04 -34.67 1.46
C GLU A 792 23.61 -33.24 1.80
N THR A 793 22.97 -32.53 0.86
CA THR A 793 22.38 -31.19 1.09
C THR A 793 21.12 -31.03 0.25
N PRO A 794 19.92 -30.81 0.85
CA PRO A 794 18.68 -30.62 0.11
C PRO A 794 18.70 -29.32 -0.74
N PRO A 795 18.44 -29.39 -2.06
CA PRO A 795 18.42 -28.21 -2.91
C PRO A 795 17.22 -27.30 -2.57
N ILE A 796 17.40 -25.98 -2.77
CA ILE A 796 16.29 -25.01 -2.76
C ILE A 796 15.51 -25.01 -4.09
N GLY A 797 16.07 -25.66 -5.11
CA GLY A 797 15.34 -26.08 -6.31
C GLY A 797 15.44 -25.14 -7.50
N ALA A 798 14.43 -25.18 -8.38
CA ALA A 798 14.37 -24.40 -9.60
C ALA A 798 13.53 -23.12 -9.42
N PRO A 799 13.79 -22.04 -10.19
CA PRO A 799 12.98 -20.82 -10.15
C PRO A 799 11.52 -21.09 -10.54
N ILE A 800 10.59 -20.44 -9.84
CA ILE A 800 9.16 -20.53 -10.12
C ILE A 800 8.78 -19.74 -11.39
N LEU A 801 7.63 -20.06 -11.98
CA LEU A 801 7.16 -19.48 -13.24
C LEU A 801 7.22 -17.93 -13.23
N GLY A 802 8.00 -17.35 -14.15
CA GLY A 802 8.17 -15.90 -14.31
C GLY A 802 9.17 -15.23 -13.35
N THR A 803 9.77 -15.98 -12.44
CA THR A 803 10.93 -15.56 -11.64
C THR A 803 12.24 -15.97 -12.35
N ARG A 804 13.29 -15.16 -12.20
CA ARG A 804 14.66 -15.44 -12.65
C ARG A 804 15.62 -15.38 -11.47
N LEU A 805 16.66 -16.21 -11.53
CA LEU A 805 17.74 -16.23 -10.54
C LEU A 805 19.09 -16.03 -11.21
N TYR A 806 19.99 -15.35 -10.51
CA TYR A 806 21.37 -15.14 -10.90
C TYR A 806 22.29 -15.41 -9.69
N LEU A 807 23.39 -16.12 -9.90
CA LEU A 807 24.51 -16.21 -8.94
C LEU A 807 25.58 -15.23 -9.39
N LEU A 808 25.84 -14.21 -8.57
CA LEU A 808 26.71 -13.10 -8.94
C LEU A 808 27.87 -12.91 -7.96
N ASP A 809 28.98 -12.39 -8.46
CA ASP A 809 30.12 -11.94 -7.66
C ASP A 809 29.94 -10.49 -7.15
N GLU A 810 30.97 -9.96 -6.48
CA GLU A 810 31.01 -8.57 -5.96
C GLU A 810 30.88 -7.48 -7.05
N ARG A 811 31.06 -7.85 -8.33
CA ARG A 811 31.13 -6.97 -9.50
C ARG A 811 29.94 -7.21 -10.44
N LEU A 812 28.93 -7.97 -9.96
CA LEU A 812 27.74 -8.45 -10.69
C LEU A 812 28.05 -9.32 -11.92
N GLU A 813 29.20 -10.00 -11.94
CA GLU A 813 29.54 -11.03 -12.91
C GLU A 813 28.78 -12.33 -12.61
N PRO A 814 28.17 -13.00 -13.60
CA PRO A 814 27.63 -14.35 -13.41
C PRO A 814 28.73 -15.36 -13.06
N CYS A 815 28.59 -16.02 -11.91
CA CYS A 815 29.47 -17.12 -11.49
C CYS A 815 29.34 -18.31 -12.47
N ARG A 816 30.42 -19.11 -12.62
CA ARG A 816 30.38 -20.30 -13.49
C ARG A 816 29.50 -21.40 -12.87
N PRO A 817 28.98 -22.35 -13.67
CA PRO A 817 28.30 -23.53 -13.13
C PRO A 817 29.17 -24.27 -12.11
N GLY A 818 28.62 -24.53 -10.91
CA GLY A 818 29.35 -25.12 -9.78
C GLY A 818 30.13 -24.14 -8.90
N GLU A 819 30.29 -22.88 -9.27
CA GLU A 819 30.84 -21.84 -8.39
C GLU A 819 29.74 -21.26 -7.48
N THR A 820 30.09 -20.93 -6.24
CA THR A 820 29.19 -20.25 -5.28
C THR A 820 29.21 -18.74 -5.53
N GLY A 821 28.02 -18.12 -5.58
CA GLY A 821 27.85 -16.67 -5.69
C GLY A 821 26.76 -16.14 -4.75
N GLU A 822 26.61 -14.82 -4.66
CA GLU A 822 25.45 -14.22 -4.00
C GLU A 822 24.22 -14.36 -4.91
N LEU A 823 23.09 -14.72 -4.32
CA LEU A 823 21.84 -14.96 -5.04
C LEU A 823 21.09 -13.65 -5.29
N TYR A 824 20.70 -13.41 -6.54
CA TYR A 824 19.87 -12.27 -6.96
C TYR A 824 18.59 -12.78 -7.62
N ILE A 825 17.44 -12.20 -7.24
CA ILE A 825 16.11 -12.61 -7.71
C ILE A 825 15.52 -11.52 -8.61
N ALA A 826 14.87 -11.91 -9.70
CA ALA A 826 14.24 -10.98 -10.64
C ALA A 826 12.89 -11.50 -11.16
N GLY A 827 12.10 -10.62 -11.76
CA GLY A 827 10.78 -10.94 -12.32
C GLY A 827 9.60 -10.28 -11.58
N ASP A 828 8.40 -10.80 -11.83
CA ASP A 828 7.13 -10.23 -11.33
C ASP A 828 6.81 -10.55 -9.87
N SER A 829 7.57 -11.46 -9.26
CA SER A 829 7.52 -11.79 -7.83
C SER A 829 8.09 -10.69 -6.92
N LEU A 830 8.88 -9.76 -7.46
CA LEU A 830 9.51 -8.71 -6.66
C LEU A 830 8.52 -7.72 -6.05
N ALA A 831 8.65 -7.48 -4.75
CA ALA A 831 7.91 -6.45 -4.02
C ALA A 831 8.21 -5.04 -4.59
N ARG A 832 7.35 -4.05 -4.26
CA ARG A 832 7.57 -2.65 -4.66
C ARG A 832 8.89 -2.12 -4.09
N GLY A 833 9.19 -2.46 -2.85
CA GLY A 833 10.37 -2.04 -2.10
C GLY A 833 10.08 -2.01 -0.60
N TYR A 834 10.91 -1.30 0.16
CA TYR A 834 10.65 -1.04 1.57
C TYR A 834 9.75 0.20 1.74
N TRP A 835 8.68 0.07 2.52
CA TRP A 835 7.70 1.13 2.76
C TRP A 835 8.37 2.40 3.29
N ARG A 836 8.17 3.51 2.58
CA ARG A 836 8.71 4.84 2.95
C ARG A 836 10.24 4.89 3.17
N ARG A 837 11.01 3.89 2.72
CA ARG A 837 12.49 3.84 2.78
C ARG A 837 13.11 3.73 1.36
N PRO A 838 13.03 4.78 0.52
CA PRO A 838 13.52 4.72 -0.86
C PRO A 838 15.04 4.50 -0.96
N GLY A 839 15.82 5.09 -0.05
CA GLY A 839 17.29 4.90 0.00
C GLY A 839 17.67 3.44 0.25
N LEU A 840 17.12 2.80 1.29
CA LEU A 840 17.32 1.38 1.58
C LEU A 840 16.80 0.48 0.44
N THR A 841 15.69 0.88 -0.19
CA THR A 841 15.15 0.17 -1.35
C THR A 841 16.18 0.14 -2.48
N ALA A 842 16.79 1.27 -2.84
CA ALA A 842 17.79 1.35 -3.90
C ALA A 842 19.09 0.57 -3.60
N THR A 843 19.41 0.23 -2.34
CA THR A 843 20.58 -0.60 -2.00
C THR A 843 20.35 -2.11 -2.11
N ARG A 844 19.09 -2.57 -2.19
CA ARG A 844 18.75 -4.01 -2.26
C ARG A 844 17.94 -4.35 -3.52
N PHE A 845 16.99 -3.50 -3.92
CA PHE A 845 16.31 -3.54 -5.21
C PHE A 845 17.10 -2.71 -6.23
N ILE A 846 18.29 -3.21 -6.59
CA ILE A 846 19.10 -2.65 -7.66
C ILE A 846 18.44 -2.94 -9.02
N ALA A 847 18.93 -2.35 -10.11
CA ALA A 847 18.45 -2.70 -11.45
C ALA A 847 19.34 -3.74 -12.15
N SER A 848 18.76 -4.46 -13.10
CA SER A 848 19.35 -5.66 -13.70
C SER A 848 20.37 -5.33 -14.79
N PRO A 849 21.58 -5.94 -14.76
CA PRO A 849 22.51 -5.89 -15.88
C PRO A 849 22.12 -6.83 -17.02
N PHE A 850 21.20 -7.78 -16.79
CA PHE A 850 20.89 -8.84 -17.74
C PHE A 850 19.67 -8.55 -18.62
N GLN A 851 18.75 -7.72 -18.13
CA GLN A 851 17.57 -7.31 -18.90
C GLN A 851 17.29 -5.82 -18.73
N PRO A 852 17.23 -5.04 -19.84
CA PRO A 852 16.83 -3.65 -19.80
C PRO A 852 15.46 -3.47 -19.11
N GLY A 853 15.47 -2.86 -17.93
CA GLY A 853 14.26 -2.42 -17.23
C GLY A 853 13.77 -3.43 -16.20
N GLU A 854 14.57 -4.44 -15.89
CA GLU A 854 14.32 -5.34 -14.77
C GLU A 854 14.98 -4.80 -13.48
N ARG A 855 14.46 -5.21 -12.32
CA ARG A 855 15.14 -5.02 -11.03
C ARG A 855 15.64 -6.36 -10.52
N LEU A 856 16.80 -6.37 -9.88
CA LEU A 856 17.26 -7.48 -9.07
C LEU A 856 17.04 -7.16 -7.60
N TYR A 857 16.50 -8.11 -6.85
CA TYR A 857 16.60 -8.11 -5.40
C TYR A 857 17.87 -8.85 -4.97
N ARG A 858 18.80 -8.11 -4.36
CA ARG A 858 20.03 -8.60 -3.72
C ARG A 858 19.71 -9.27 -2.38
N THR A 859 19.74 -10.60 -2.34
CA THR A 859 19.23 -11.36 -1.19
C THR A 859 20.09 -11.27 0.07
N GLY A 860 21.43 -11.17 -0.07
CA GLY A 860 22.37 -11.44 1.01
C GLY A 860 22.58 -12.93 1.32
N ASP A 861 21.92 -13.83 0.57
CA ASP A 861 22.08 -15.28 0.68
C ASP A 861 23.12 -15.76 -0.37
N LEU A 862 23.98 -16.72 0.01
CA LEU A 862 24.93 -17.39 -0.89
C LEU A 862 24.31 -18.68 -1.44
N ALA A 863 24.57 -18.99 -2.71
CA ALA A 863 24.07 -20.19 -3.36
C ALA A 863 25.02 -20.72 -4.44
N SER A 864 24.93 -22.02 -4.71
CA SER A 864 25.58 -22.69 -5.85
C SER A 864 24.52 -23.27 -6.80
N ARG A 865 24.92 -23.73 -7.98
CA ARG A 865 24.03 -24.37 -8.96
C ARG A 865 24.55 -25.74 -9.38
N ARG A 866 23.73 -26.78 -9.16
CA ARG A 866 23.97 -28.17 -9.53
C ARG A 866 23.91 -28.40 -11.05
N ALA A 867 24.44 -29.54 -11.49
CA ALA A 867 24.44 -29.96 -12.90
C ALA A 867 23.03 -30.26 -13.46
N ASP A 868 22.08 -30.66 -12.60
CA ASP A 868 20.65 -30.78 -12.92
C ASP A 868 19.95 -29.41 -13.11
N GLY A 869 20.66 -28.32 -12.83
CA GLY A 869 20.19 -26.95 -12.93
C GLY A 869 19.50 -26.40 -11.68
N GLN A 870 19.33 -27.20 -10.62
CA GLN A 870 18.77 -26.75 -9.34
C GLN A 870 19.79 -25.92 -8.54
N PHE A 871 19.27 -25.05 -7.67
CA PHE A 871 20.07 -24.21 -6.78
C PHE A 871 20.19 -24.85 -5.39
N VAL A 872 21.34 -24.67 -4.75
CA VAL A 872 21.63 -25.07 -3.37
C VAL A 872 21.96 -23.82 -2.56
N PHE A 873 21.50 -23.75 -1.31
CA PHE A 873 21.80 -22.64 -0.40
C PHE A 873 23.09 -22.96 0.38
N GLU A 874 24.08 -22.07 0.27
CA GLU A 874 25.45 -22.28 0.79
C GLU A 874 25.73 -21.46 2.07
N GLY A 875 24.89 -20.47 2.38
CA GLY A 875 25.06 -19.60 3.55
C GLY A 875 24.63 -18.17 3.28
N ARG A 876 25.31 -17.19 3.88
CA ARG A 876 25.00 -15.76 3.75
C ARG A 876 26.23 -14.88 3.69
N VAL A 877 26.07 -13.70 3.10
CA VAL A 877 27.09 -12.64 2.98
C VAL A 877 27.06 -11.69 4.18
N ASP A 878 25.89 -11.55 4.81
CA ASP A 878 25.65 -10.68 5.98
C ASP A 878 25.31 -11.47 7.25
N ASP A 879 25.49 -10.83 8.40
CA ASP A 879 25.34 -11.40 9.76
C ASP A 879 23.89 -11.81 10.12
N GLN A 880 22.95 -11.72 9.18
CA GLN A 880 21.56 -12.09 9.39
C GLN A 880 21.41 -13.60 9.61
N LEU A 881 20.60 -13.96 10.60
CA LEU A 881 20.38 -15.33 11.00
C LEU A 881 18.99 -15.80 10.52
N LYS A 882 18.87 -17.11 10.29
CA LYS A 882 17.60 -17.80 10.10
C LYS A 882 17.36 -18.66 11.33
N VAL A 883 16.29 -18.37 12.07
CA VAL A 883 15.97 -19.01 13.35
C VAL A 883 14.46 -19.27 13.36
N ARG A 884 14.06 -20.55 13.42
CA ARG A 884 12.65 -20.99 13.54
C ARG A 884 11.73 -20.45 12.41
N GLY A 885 12.25 -20.38 11.20
CA GLY A 885 11.62 -19.83 10.00
C GLY A 885 11.74 -18.32 9.85
N VAL A 886 12.32 -17.62 10.83
CA VAL A 886 12.36 -16.16 10.89
C VAL A 886 13.74 -15.63 10.53
N ARG A 887 13.78 -14.63 9.65
CA ARG A 887 14.97 -13.83 9.35
C ARG A 887 15.17 -12.80 10.46
N ILE A 888 16.23 -12.96 11.25
CA ILE A 888 16.59 -12.13 12.40
C ILE A 888 17.89 -11.37 12.12
N GLU A 889 17.92 -10.09 12.45
CA GLU A 889 19.11 -9.23 12.41
C GLU A 889 19.69 -9.16 13.83
N PRO A 890 20.87 -9.75 14.13
CA PRO A 890 21.42 -9.73 15.50
C PRO A 890 21.66 -8.33 16.04
N GLY A 891 21.88 -7.35 15.14
CA GLY A 891 21.96 -5.93 15.48
C GLY A 891 20.68 -5.34 16.10
N GLU A 892 19.48 -5.88 15.81
CA GLU A 892 18.24 -5.46 16.48
C GLU A 892 18.25 -5.88 17.97
N ILE A 893 18.81 -7.06 18.25
CA ILE A 893 18.94 -7.60 19.61
C ILE A 893 20.09 -6.92 20.37
N ALA A 894 21.25 -6.74 19.72
CA ALA A 894 22.39 -6.03 20.29
C ALA A 894 22.04 -4.57 20.62
N ALA A 895 21.32 -3.87 19.73
CA ALA A 895 20.82 -2.51 20.00
C ALA A 895 19.74 -2.48 21.09
N ALA A 896 18.97 -3.55 21.31
CA ALA A 896 18.06 -3.63 22.44
C ALA A 896 18.82 -3.84 23.76
N LEU A 897 19.82 -4.72 23.79
CA LEU A 897 20.72 -4.92 24.94
C LEU A 897 21.49 -3.64 25.31
N GLN A 898 22.02 -2.90 24.34
CA GLN A 898 22.74 -1.63 24.55
C GLN A 898 21.84 -0.48 25.08
N ARG A 899 20.52 -0.67 25.15
CA ARG A 899 19.59 0.26 25.82
C ARG A 899 19.22 -0.17 27.25
N ALA A 900 19.59 -1.38 27.67
CA ALA A 900 19.35 -1.88 29.02
C ALA A 900 20.36 -1.28 30.01
N SER A 901 19.94 -1.14 31.28
CA SER A 901 20.75 -0.47 32.30
C SER A 901 22.03 -1.25 32.61
N GLY A 902 23.17 -0.56 32.64
CA GLY A 902 24.47 -1.13 32.99
C GLY A 902 25.24 -1.81 31.85
N VAL A 903 24.64 -2.01 30.67
CA VAL A 903 25.32 -2.59 29.49
C VAL A 903 26.16 -1.51 28.79
N GLU A 904 27.48 -1.75 28.71
CA GLU A 904 28.43 -0.88 28.00
C GLU A 904 28.65 -1.35 26.55
N GLN A 905 28.62 -2.66 26.29
CA GLN A 905 28.70 -3.26 24.94
C GLN A 905 27.84 -4.52 24.84
N ALA A 906 27.32 -4.82 23.64
CA ALA A 906 26.68 -6.10 23.34
C ALA A 906 26.94 -6.54 21.88
N GLU A 907 27.22 -7.82 21.70
CA GLU A 907 27.30 -8.53 20.41
C GLU A 907 26.37 -9.76 20.47
N VAL A 908 25.70 -10.12 19.37
CA VAL A 908 24.77 -11.26 19.33
C VAL A 908 25.08 -12.16 18.14
N LEU A 909 25.13 -13.47 18.38
CA LEU A 909 25.52 -14.48 17.40
C LEU A 909 24.54 -15.65 17.33
N GLY A 910 24.54 -16.34 16.18
CA GLY A 910 23.92 -17.65 16.03
C GLY A 910 24.95 -18.75 16.29
N GLN A 911 24.58 -19.77 17.05
CA GLN A 911 25.38 -20.97 17.25
C GLN A 911 24.52 -22.22 17.04
N PRO A 912 25.08 -23.34 16.54
CA PRO A 912 24.36 -24.61 16.51
C PRO A 912 24.00 -25.10 17.92
N GLY A 913 22.79 -25.65 18.06
CA GLY A 913 22.39 -26.52 19.15
C GLY A 913 22.84 -27.97 18.93
N ALA A 914 22.56 -28.85 19.89
CA ALA A 914 22.90 -30.27 19.81
C ALA A 914 22.09 -31.04 18.73
N ASP A 915 20.94 -30.50 18.35
CA ASP A 915 20.04 -30.94 17.29
C ASP A 915 20.37 -30.35 15.90
N GLY A 916 21.26 -29.35 15.85
CA GLY A 916 21.58 -28.57 14.66
C GLY A 916 20.70 -27.34 14.41
N GLU A 917 19.71 -27.02 15.26
CA GLU A 917 19.00 -25.73 15.16
C GLU A 917 19.91 -24.57 15.56
N LEU A 918 19.67 -23.38 15.00
CA LEU A 918 20.45 -22.19 15.29
C LEU A 918 19.88 -21.46 16.51
N ARG A 919 20.61 -21.50 17.64
CA ARG A 919 20.28 -20.75 18.87
C ARG A 919 20.97 -19.38 18.92
N LEU A 920 20.29 -18.40 19.50
CA LEU A 920 20.78 -17.03 19.67
C LEU A 920 21.57 -16.90 20.98
N VAL A 921 22.80 -16.38 20.91
CA VAL A 921 23.68 -16.18 22.05
C VAL A 921 24.10 -14.72 22.09
N ALA A 922 23.88 -14.05 23.23
CA ALA A 922 24.36 -12.69 23.45
C ALA A 922 25.64 -12.69 24.28
N TYR A 923 26.53 -11.77 23.97
CA TYR A 923 27.76 -11.48 24.70
C TYR A 923 27.71 -10.02 25.13
N VAL A 924 27.75 -9.77 26.44
CA VAL A 924 27.55 -8.43 27.03
C VAL A 924 28.71 -8.04 27.93
N VAL A 925 29.10 -6.78 27.86
CA VAL A 925 30.09 -6.15 28.74
C VAL A 925 29.39 -5.03 29.49
N GLY A 926 29.62 -4.89 30.79
CA GLY A 926 28.95 -3.90 31.62
C GLY A 926 29.12 -4.13 33.11
N ARG A 927 28.36 -3.39 33.92
CA ARG A 927 28.50 -3.40 35.38
C ARG A 927 27.21 -3.82 36.06
N ALA A 928 27.32 -4.66 37.09
CA ALA A 928 26.19 -5.18 37.87
C ALA A 928 25.07 -5.81 37.00
N LEU A 929 25.46 -6.50 35.92
CA LEU A 929 24.54 -7.14 34.99
C LEU A 929 23.88 -8.37 35.62
N ASP A 930 22.55 -8.43 35.55
CA ASP A 930 21.73 -9.61 35.86
C ASP A 930 21.12 -10.15 34.56
N GLU A 931 21.41 -11.40 34.18
CA GLU A 931 20.81 -12.05 33.00
C GLU A 931 19.28 -12.07 33.10
N ALA A 932 18.70 -12.26 34.29
CA ALA A 932 17.25 -12.30 34.45
C ALA A 932 16.62 -10.92 34.26
N ALA A 933 17.30 -9.82 34.60
CA ALA A 933 16.90 -8.45 34.27
C ALA A 933 17.00 -8.20 32.76
N LEU A 934 18.15 -8.46 32.15
CA LEU A 934 18.37 -8.24 30.71
C LEU A 934 17.36 -9.03 29.86
N ARG A 935 17.05 -10.27 30.24
CA ARG A 935 16.04 -11.11 29.56
C ARG A 935 14.63 -10.52 29.69
N ARG A 936 14.26 -9.96 30.84
CA ARG A 936 12.97 -9.25 31.06
C ARG A 936 12.89 -7.95 30.25
N ASP A 937 13.97 -7.17 30.23
CA ASP A 937 14.05 -5.91 29.47
C ASP A 937 13.87 -6.18 27.97
N LEU A 938 14.55 -7.20 27.42
CA LEU A 938 14.36 -7.61 26.02
C LEU A 938 12.92 -8.02 25.70
N LEU A 939 12.27 -8.80 26.57
CA LEU A 939 10.86 -9.21 26.42
C LEU A 939 9.86 -8.03 26.45
N SER A 940 10.28 -6.83 26.88
CA SER A 940 9.44 -5.63 26.87
C SER A 940 9.43 -4.87 25.53
N VAL A 941 10.34 -5.22 24.59
CA VAL A 941 10.52 -4.51 23.31
C VAL A 941 10.71 -5.43 22.09
N LEU A 942 11.13 -6.68 22.29
CA LEU A 942 11.31 -7.69 21.25
C LEU A 942 10.31 -8.85 21.39
N PRO A 943 9.98 -9.55 20.29
CA PRO A 943 9.32 -10.86 20.34
C PRO A 943 10.18 -11.91 21.05
N ASP A 944 9.53 -12.89 21.66
CA ASP A 944 10.15 -14.03 22.39
C ASP A 944 11.21 -14.78 21.56
N TYR A 945 10.97 -14.96 20.26
CA TYR A 945 11.88 -15.67 19.36
C TYR A 945 13.17 -14.89 19.05
N MET A 946 13.21 -13.58 19.30
CA MET A 946 14.41 -12.75 19.18
C MET A 946 15.22 -12.69 20.48
N VAL A 947 14.69 -13.19 21.60
CA VAL A 947 15.42 -13.18 22.87
C VAL A 947 16.49 -14.29 22.86
N PRO A 948 17.76 -13.99 23.20
CA PRO A 948 18.83 -14.99 23.28
C PRO A 948 18.48 -16.17 24.19
N SER A 949 18.91 -17.38 23.86
CA SER A 949 18.82 -18.52 24.77
C SER A 949 19.82 -18.39 25.92
N ALA A 950 20.98 -17.78 25.69
CA ALA A 950 21.99 -17.51 26.73
C ALA A 950 22.54 -16.08 26.62
N ILE A 951 22.82 -15.45 27.75
CA ILE A 951 23.50 -14.14 27.85
C ILE A 951 24.82 -14.32 28.62
N VAL A 952 25.94 -14.28 27.91
CA VAL A 952 27.29 -14.43 28.48
C VAL A 952 27.85 -13.05 28.86
N VAL A 953 28.10 -12.84 30.14
CA VAL A 953 28.80 -11.63 30.64
C VAL A 953 30.30 -11.80 30.46
N LEU A 954 30.98 -10.76 29.95
CA LEU A 954 32.42 -10.69 29.74
C LEU A 954 33.00 -9.39 30.31
N ASP A 955 34.26 -9.42 30.77
CA ASP A 955 34.99 -8.21 31.18
C ASP A 955 35.28 -7.26 30.00
N ALA A 956 35.45 -7.83 28.80
CA ALA A 956 35.59 -7.12 27.53
C ALA A 956 35.22 -8.05 26.36
N LEU A 957 34.76 -7.47 25.24
CA LEU A 957 34.68 -8.22 23.98
C LEU A 957 36.10 -8.46 23.44
N PRO A 958 36.48 -9.70 23.09
CA PRO A 958 37.79 -9.98 22.50
C PRO A 958 37.88 -9.29 21.13
N LEU A 959 39.02 -8.64 20.85
CA LEU A 959 39.22 -7.88 19.61
C LEU A 959 40.32 -8.50 18.76
N THR A 960 40.05 -8.61 17.46
CA THR A 960 41.05 -8.84 16.41
C THR A 960 42.09 -7.71 16.39
N ALA A 961 43.26 -7.96 15.78
CA ALA A 961 44.30 -6.93 15.56
C ALA A 961 43.83 -5.68 14.77
N ASN A 962 42.65 -5.73 14.14
CA ASN A 962 42.02 -4.60 13.44
C ASN A 962 40.96 -3.86 14.29
N GLY A 963 40.85 -4.16 15.59
CA GLY A 963 39.89 -3.52 16.51
C GLY A 963 38.42 -3.94 16.33
N LYS A 964 38.13 -4.95 15.51
CA LYS A 964 36.80 -5.59 15.41
C LYS A 964 36.68 -6.74 16.40
N VAL A 965 35.47 -7.00 16.91
CA VAL A 965 35.18 -8.17 17.76
C VAL A 965 35.62 -9.46 17.07
N ASP A 966 36.43 -10.27 17.76
CA ASP A 966 36.82 -11.60 17.29
C ASP A 966 35.76 -12.63 17.74
N ARG A 967 34.82 -12.89 16.83
CA ARG A 967 33.74 -13.86 17.04
C ARG A 967 34.21 -15.31 17.21
N LYS A 968 35.45 -15.64 16.86
CA LYS A 968 36.04 -16.98 17.08
C LYS A 968 36.72 -17.10 18.45
N ALA A 969 37.06 -15.98 19.08
CA ALA A 969 37.63 -15.92 20.42
C ALA A 969 36.57 -15.75 21.53
N LEU A 970 35.30 -15.57 21.17
CA LEU A 970 34.19 -15.55 22.14
C LEU A 970 33.99 -16.96 22.75
N PRO A 971 33.84 -17.09 24.08
CA PRO A 971 33.70 -18.39 24.72
C PRO A 971 32.36 -19.04 24.38
N ALA A 972 32.32 -20.36 24.26
CA ALA A 972 31.07 -21.09 24.10
C ALA A 972 30.21 -20.94 25.38
N PRO A 973 28.88 -20.71 25.27
CA PRO A 973 27.97 -20.78 26.40
C PRO A 973 27.83 -22.25 26.82
N GLY A 974 28.67 -22.64 27.79
CA GLY A 974 28.74 -24.00 28.30
C GLY A 974 27.49 -24.39 29.09
N PRO A 975 26.90 -25.57 28.85
CA PRO A 975 25.77 -26.05 29.63
C PRO A 975 26.24 -26.43 31.04
N GLN A 976 26.03 -25.54 32.01
CA GLN A 976 26.11 -25.90 33.42
C GLN A 976 24.83 -26.66 33.82
N VAL A 977 24.80 -27.96 33.51
CA VAL A 977 23.95 -28.90 34.27
C VAL A 977 24.52 -28.91 35.68
N ARG A 978 23.86 -28.21 36.60
CA ARG A 978 24.27 -28.11 38.01
C ARG A 978 23.98 -29.41 38.72
N GLY A 979 22.85 -30.03 38.36
CA GLY A 979 22.37 -31.27 38.95
C GLY A 979 21.84 -31.05 40.37
N GLY A 980 20.63 -31.53 40.63
CA GLY A 980 20.00 -31.46 41.94
C GLY A 980 18.96 -32.55 42.08
N VAL A 981 18.72 -32.98 43.31
CA VAL A 981 17.61 -33.89 43.62
C VAL A 981 16.34 -33.04 43.66
N SER A 982 15.35 -33.37 42.82
CA SER A 982 14.04 -32.70 42.84
C SER A 982 13.39 -32.84 44.21
N GLY A 983 13.00 -31.72 44.82
CA GLY A 983 12.39 -31.69 46.16
C GLY A 983 10.88 -31.92 46.15
N THR A 984 10.20 -31.68 45.03
CA THR A 984 8.75 -31.85 44.88
C THR A 984 8.36 -32.74 43.68
N PRO A 985 7.14 -33.33 43.68
CA PRO A 985 6.63 -34.10 42.54
C PRO A 985 6.54 -33.27 41.26
N GLU A 986 6.15 -32.00 41.36
CA GLU A 986 6.09 -31.08 40.23
C GLU A 986 7.49 -30.82 39.64
N GLU A 987 8.52 -30.62 40.46
CA GLU A 987 9.91 -30.53 39.98
C GLU A 987 10.36 -31.81 39.28
N ALA A 988 10.06 -32.98 39.86
CA ALA A 988 10.49 -34.26 39.30
C ALA A 988 9.87 -34.51 37.91
N VAL A 989 8.57 -34.24 37.76
CA VAL A 989 7.89 -34.33 36.45
C VAL A 989 8.41 -33.26 35.49
N LEU A 990 8.64 -32.02 35.94
CA LEU A 990 9.12 -30.96 35.06
C LEU A 990 10.55 -31.21 34.57
N CYS A 991 11.46 -31.68 35.45
CA CYS A 991 12.82 -32.06 35.08
C CYS A 991 12.83 -33.25 34.11
N GLY A 992 11.98 -34.26 34.33
CA GLY A 992 11.80 -35.38 33.41
C GLY A 992 11.29 -34.94 32.03
N LEU A 993 10.24 -34.11 31.99
CA LEU A 993 9.69 -33.56 30.74
C LEU A 993 10.70 -32.71 29.97
N VAL A 994 11.57 -31.96 30.66
CA VAL A 994 12.64 -31.16 30.03
C VAL A 994 13.80 -32.05 29.57
N GLY A 995 14.18 -33.08 30.34
CA GLY A 995 15.15 -34.10 29.94
C GLY A 995 14.73 -34.82 28.67
N GLU A 996 13.47 -35.26 28.57
CA GLU A 996 12.89 -35.83 27.35
C GLU A 996 12.91 -34.85 26.17
N LEU A 997 12.52 -33.58 26.39
CA LEU A 997 12.42 -32.57 25.33
C LEU A 997 13.78 -32.10 24.80
N LEU A 998 14.86 -32.24 25.57
CA LEU A 998 16.23 -31.82 25.21
C LEU A 998 17.20 -32.99 24.97
N GLY A 999 16.77 -34.24 25.22
CA GLY A 999 17.64 -35.42 25.10
C GLY A 999 18.72 -35.51 26.18
N LEU A 1000 18.44 -35.04 27.39
CA LEU A 1000 19.40 -34.94 28.50
C LEU A 1000 19.11 -35.98 29.60
N GLU A 1001 20.08 -36.84 29.90
CA GLU A 1001 19.96 -37.87 30.95
C GLU A 1001 19.86 -37.32 32.38
N ARG A 1002 20.35 -36.09 32.61
CA ARG A 1002 20.35 -35.43 33.92
C ARG A 1002 19.95 -33.97 33.78
N VAL A 1003 18.87 -33.63 34.47
CA VAL A 1003 18.27 -32.29 34.59
C VAL A 1003 17.76 -32.17 36.04
N GLY A 1004 18.03 -31.05 36.70
CA GLY A 1004 17.61 -30.76 38.08
C GLY A 1004 16.92 -29.40 38.24
N PRO A 1005 16.35 -29.12 39.42
CA PRO A 1005 15.53 -27.91 39.65
C PRO A 1005 16.30 -26.58 39.53
N GLU A 1006 17.61 -26.58 39.78
CA GLU A 1006 18.48 -25.40 39.65
C GLU A 1006 18.97 -25.13 38.21
N ASP A 1007 18.66 -26.01 37.26
CA ASP A 1007 19.04 -25.81 35.87
C ASP A 1007 18.08 -24.81 35.18
N ASP A 1008 18.65 -23.96 34.31
CA ASP A 1008 17.89 -23.00 33.51
C ASP A 1008 17.50 -23.62 32.16
N PHE A 1009 16.21 -23.61 31.85
CA PHE A 1009 15.62 -24.21 30.65
C PHE A 1009 16.30 -23.73 29.36
N PHE A 1010 16.64 -22.44 29.24
CA PHE A 1010 17.25 -21.89 28.03
C PHE A 1010 18.77 -22.09 27.99
N ALA A 1011 19.43 -22.12 29.16
CA ALA A 1011 20.85 -22.50 29.27
C ALA A 1011 21.09 -23.96 28.86
N LEU A 1012 20.16 -24.87 29.18
CA LEU A 1012 20.15 -26.26 28.71
C LEU A 1012 19.88 -26.40 27.19
N GLY A 1013 19.55 -25.32 26.48
CA GLY A 1013 19.24 -25.31 25.05
C GLY A 1013 17.76 -25.13 24.70
N GLY A 1014 16.88 -24.98 25.70
CA GLY A 1014 15.47 -24.70 25.50
C GLY A 1014 15.21 -23.42 24.72
N HIS A 1015 14.06 -23.37 24.04
CA HIS A 1015 13.63 -22.25 23.20
C HIS A 1015 12.09 -22.18 23.11
N SER A 1016 11.53 -21.12 22.51
CA SER A 1016 10.08 -20.88 22.54
C SER A 1016 9.20 -22.03 22.03
N LEU A 1017 9.67 -22.78 21.02
CA LEU A 1017 8.96 -23.97 20.51
C LEU A 1017 8.97 -25.12 21.53
N LEU A 1018 10.11 -25.38 22.19
CA LEU A 1018 10.17 -26.35 23.28
C LEU A 1018 9.43 -25.86 24.54
N ALA A 1019 9.35 -24.55 24.79
CA ALA A 1019 8.54 -23.98 25.88
C ALA A 1019 7.03 -24.12 25.61
N ALA A 1020 6.58 -23.99 24.37
CA ALA A 1020 5.22 -24.33 23.95
C ALA A 1020 4.92 -25.82 24.14
N ARG A 1021 5.85 -26.70 23.79
CA ARG A 1021 5.75 -28.15 24.02
C ARG A 1021 5.76 -28.52 25.49
N LEU A 1022 6.59 -27.87 26.31
CA LEU A 1022 6.62 -28.03 27.75
C LEU A 1022 5.27 -27.60 28.36
N ALA A 1023 4.72 -26.45 27.95
CA ALA A 1023 3.40 -26.00 28.39
C ALA A 1023 2.27 -26.97 27.96
N ALA A 1024 2.33 -27.52 26.75
CA ALA A 1024 1.38 -28.52 26.27
C ALA A 1024 1.48 -29.85 27.05
N ARG A 1025 2.71 -30.34 27.31
CA ARG A 1025 2.97 -31.56 28.10
C ARG A 1025 2.63 -31.40 29.58
N VAL A 1026 2.88 -30.23 30.18
CA VAL A 1026 2.42 -29.88 31.53
C VAL A 1026 0.88 -29.88 31.59
N ARG A 1027 0.20 -29.38 30.55
CA ARG A 1027 -1.27 -29.42 30.48
C ARG A 1027 -1.80 -30.85 30.38
N SER A 1028 -1.17 -31.74 29.63
CA SER A 1028 -1.62 -33.14 29.48
C SER A 1028 -1.20 -34.05 30.64
N GLY A 1029 -0.05 -33.81 31.27
CA GLY A 1029 0.53 -34.66 32.31
C GLY A 1029 0.28 -34.21 33.76
N LEU A 1030 0.04 -32.93 34.00
CA LEU A 1030 -0.16 -32.36 35.34
C LEU A 1030 -1.52 -31.65 35.53
N ASP A 1031 -2.37 -31.62 34.50
CA ASP A 1031 -3.67 -30.91 34.50
C ASP A 1031 -3.54 -29.39 34.79
N ARG A 1032 -2.42 -28.75 34.42
CA ARG A 1032 -2.13 -27.32 34.69
C ARG A 1032 -1.99 -26.48 33.43
N VAL A 1033 -2.57 -25.28 33.43
CA VAL A 1033 -2.45 -24.34 32.30
C VAL A 1033 -1.23 -23.43 32.49
N LEU A 1034 -0.06 -23.94 32.11
CA LEU A 1034 1.16 -23.13 31.99
C LEU A 1034 1.11 -22.29 30.70
N SER A 1035 1.66 -21.07 30.73
CA SER A 1035 1.84 -20.24 29.52
C SER A 1035 3.31 -20.23 29.09
N VAL A 1036 3.58 -20.12 27.79
CA VAL A 1036 4.95 -20.01 27.24
C VAL A 1036 5.71 -18.86 27.89
N ARG A 1037 5.02 -17.72 28.10
CA ARG A 1037 5.56 -16.55 28.80
C ARG A 1037 6.01 -16.85 30.23
N ALA A 1038 5.33 -17.73 30.96
CA ALA A 1038 5.74 -18.10 32.31
C ALA A 1038 7.08 -18.86 32.34
N VAL A 1039 7.41 -19.63 31.29
CA VAL A 1039 8.74 -20.27 31.11
C VAL A 1039 9.82 -19.20 30.91
N PHE A 1040 9.55 -18.16 30.11
CA PHE A 1040 10.48 -17.04 29.91
C PHE A 1040 10.66 -16.14 31.14
N GLU A 1041 9.65 -16.00 31.99
CA GLU A 1041 9.70 -15.20 33.22
C GLU A 1041 10.23 -15.95 34.46
N ALA A 1042 10.28 -17.29 34.41
CA ALA A 1042 10.88 -18.17 35.42
C ALA A 1042 11.55 -19.36 34.70
N PRO A 1043 12.80 -19.17 34.23
CA PRO A 1043 13.46 -20.17 33.39
C PRO A 1043 14.10 -21.32 34.17
N ARG A 1044 14.37 -21.15 35.48
CA ARG A 1044 14.82 -22.25 36.35
C ARG A 1044 13.68 -23.20 36.64
N LEU A 1045 13.95 -24.50 36.64
CA LEU A 1045 12.90 -25.52 36.74
C LEU A 1045 12.22 -25.55 38.12
N GLY A 1046 12.90 -25.18 39.21
CA GLY A 1046 12.29 -25.00 40.53
C GLY A 1046 11.28 -23.83 40.57
N ASP A 1047 11.68 -22.64 40.11
CA ASP A 1047 10.80 -21.47 40.00
C ASP A 1047 9.60 -21.74 39.07
N LEU A 1048 9.83 -22.50 37.99
CA LEU A 1048 8.81 -22.88 37.05
C LEU A 1048 7.85 -23.94 37.63
N ALA A 1049 8.33 -24.89 38.43
CA ALA A 1049 7.49 -25.85 39.14
C ALA A 1049 6.59 -25.18 40.19
N GLU A 1050 7.08 -24.16 40.89
CA GLU A 1050 6.26 -23.28 41.75
C GLU A 1050 5.13 -22.61 40.94
N ARG A 1051 5.45 -22.01 39.78
CA ARG A 1051 4.43 -21.44 38.89
C ARG A 1051 3.45 -22.48 38.34
N VAL A 1052 3.87 -23.71 38.06
CA VAL A 1052 2.99 -24.81 37.64
C VAL A 1052 2.05 -25.22 38.78
N ARG A 1053 2.52 -25.27 40.04
CA ARG A 1053 1.70 -25.55 41.22
C ARG A 1053 0.62 -24.49 41.45
N GLN A 1054 0.97 -23.22 41.21
CA GLN A 1054 0.06 -22.08 41.31
C GLN A 1054 -0.86 -21.89 40.09
N ALA A 1055 -0.50 -22.44 38.92
CA ALA A 1055 -1.30 -22.30 37.70
C ALA A 1055 -2.70 -22.90 37.85
N PRO A 1056 -3.74 -22.31 37.20
CA PRO A 1056 -5.08 -22.87 37.24
C PRO A 1056 -5.11 -24.27 36.63
N ARG A 1057 -5.96 -25.14 37.17
CA ARG A 1057 -6.23 -26.46 36.55
C ARG A 1057 -6.84 -26.27 35.16
N ALA A 1058 -6.57 -27.19 34.26
CA ALA A 1058 -7.29 -27.23 32.99
C ALA A 1058 -8.76 -27.58 33.26
N THR A 1059 -9.69 -26.88 32.59
CA THR A 1059 -11.11 -27.15 32.79
C THR A 1059 -11.50 -28.48 32.16
N HIS A 1060 -12.26 -29.27 32.93
CA HIS A 1060 -12.54 -30.68 32.65
C HIS A 1060 -13.13 -30.94 31.25
N ALA A 1061 -12.82 -32.13 30.70
CA ALA A 1061 -13.52 -32.66 29.54
C ALA A 1061 -15.02 -32.85 29.84
N LEU A 1062 -15.87 -32.59 28.84
CA LEU A 1062 -17.31 -32.79 28.94
C LEU A 1062 -17.66 -34.28 28.90
N MET A 1063 -17.75 -34.89 30.09
CA MET A 1063 -18.21 -36.27 30.26
C MET A 1063 -19.73 -36.35 30.14
N ALA A 1064 -20.24 -37.43 29.56
CA ALA A 1064 -21.68 -37.73 29.62
C ALA A 1064 -22.15 -37.79 31.09
N GLN A 1065 -23.33 -37.26 31.36
CA GLN A 1065 -23.96 -37.23 32.68
C GLN A 1065 -25.28 -37.99 32.63
N ASP A 1066 -25.69 -38.60 33.74
CA ASP A 1066 -27.05 -39.10 33.89
C ASP A 1066 -28.04 -37.93 33.75
N ARG A 1067 -29.11 -38.14 32.96
CA ARG A 1067 -30.06 -37.06 32.65
C ARG A 1067 -30.96 -36.78 33.86
N PRO A 1068 -30.90 -35.59 34.48
CA PRO A 1068 -31.87 -35.22 35.51
C PRO A 1068 -33.27 -35.05 34.89
N SER A 1069 -34.30 -35.26 35.70
CA SER A 1069 -35.71 -35.06 35.29
C SER A 1069 -36.02 -33.61 34.89
N ARG A 1070 -35.24 -32.64 35.40
CA ARG A 1070 -35.22 -31.24 34.97
C ARG A 1070 -33.79 -30.86 34.58
N LEU A 1071 -33.60 -30.43 33.34
CA LEU A 1071 -32.32 -29.88 32.88
C LEU A 1071 -32.27 -28.37 33.19
N PRO A 1072 -31.27 -27.87 33.95
CA PRO A 1072 -31.13 -26.44 34.17
C PRO A 1072 -30.74 -25.73 32.86
N LEU A 1073 -31.22 -24.49 32.69
CA LEU A 1073 -30.79 -23.64 31.58
C LEU A 1073 -29.29 -23.36 31.68
N SER A 1074 -28.56 -23.44 30.56
CA SER A 1074 -27.24 -22.82 30.50
C SER A 1074 -27.36 -21.31 30.67
N PHE A 1075 -26.31 -20.63 31.17
CA PHE A 1075 -26.32 -19.17 31.33
C PHE A 1075 -26.70 -18.39 30.06
N ALA A 1076 -26.38 -18.93 28.87
CA ALA A 1076 -26.81 -18.37 27.59
C ALA A 1076 -28.32 -18.52 27.35
N GLN A 1077 -28.90 -19.68 27.62
CA GLN A 1077 -30.35 -19.91 27.53
C GLN A 1077 -31.12 -19.11 28.58
N ALA A 1078 -30.62 -19.03 29.81
CA ALA A 1078 -31.23 -18.23 30.88
C ALA A 1078 -31.28 -16.74 30.51
N ARG A 1079 -30.21 -16.19 29.93
CA ARG A 1079 -30.19 -14.83 29.41
C ARG A 1079 -31.18 -14.62 28.26
N LEU A 1080 -31.25 -15.53 27.29
CA LEU A 1080 -32.17 -15.40 26.16
C LEU A 1080 -33.64 -15.54 26.58
N TRP A 1081 -33.94 -16.47 27.49
CA TRP A 1081 -35.25 -16.61 28.11
C TRP A 1081 -35.66 -15.36 28.88
N PHE A 1082 -34.77 -14.79 29.68
CA PHE A 1082 -35.03 -13.51 30.37
C PHE A 1082 -35.37 -12.37 29.40
N LEU A 1083 -34.69 -12.28 28.25
CA LEU A 1083 -34.97 -11.25 27.24
C LEU A 1083 -36.31 -11.49 26.52
N ASP A 1084 -36.62 -12.73 26.14
CA ASP A 1084 -37.94 -13.12 25.59
C ASP A 1084 -39.11 -12.83 26.57
N ARG A 1085 -38.88 -12.99 27.87
CA ARG A 1085 -39.84 -12.62 28.93
C ARG A 1085 -39.94 -11.10 29.16
N LEU A 1086 -38.90 -10.33 28.84
CA LEU A 1086 -38.81 -8.89 29.14
C LEU A 1086 -39.36 -8.02 28.00
N ASP A 1087 -38.88 -8.25 26.78
CA ASP A 1087 -39.24 -7.47 25.59
C ASP A 1087 -40.44 -8.09 24.83
N GLY A 1088 -40.84 -9.30 25.20
CA GLY A 1088 -41.79 -10.13 24.48
C GLY A 1088 -41.13 -10.97 23.37
N ALA A 1089 -41.94 -11.72 22.63
CA ALA A 1089 -41.48 -12.65 21.60
C ALA A 1089 -41.02 -11.94 20.30
N ASP A 1090 -39.91 -11.20 20.39
CA ASP A 1090 -39.29 -10.50 19.26
C ASP A 1090 -38.42 -11.42 18.39
N ALA A 1091 -38.42 -11.17 17.08
CA ALA A 1091 -37.63 -11.89 16.10
C ALA A 1091 -36.13 -11.56 16.14
N ALA A 1092 -35.66 -10.64 16.99
CA ALA A 1092 -34.26 -10.22 17.10
C ALA A 1092 -33.25 -11.36 17.33
N TYR A 1093 -33.68 -12.49 17.93
CA TYR A 1093 -32.84 -13.67 18.17
C TYR A 1093 -33.16 -14.86 17.25
N ASN A 1094 -34.05 -14.71 16.26
CA ASN A 1094 -34.28 -15.73 15.24
C ASN A 1094 -33.07 -15.84 14.28
N ILE A 1095 -32.66 -17.07 13.98
CA ILE A 1095 -31.52 -17.35 13.08
C ILE A 1095 -32.05 -18.05 11.80
N PRO A 1096 -32.61 -17.30 10.83
CA PRO A 1096 -33.13 -17.87 9.59
C PRO A 1096 -31.99 -18.36 8.68
N LEU A 1097 -31.93 -19.68 8.48
CA LEU A 1097 -31.00 -20.32 7.54
C LEU A 1097 -31.69 -20.61 6.21
N ALA A 1098 -31.27 -19.93 5.14
CA ALA A 1098 -31.80 -20.12 3.80
C ALA A 1098 -30.73 -20.68 2.85
N ALA A 1099 -30.98 -21.86 2.27
CA ALA A 1099 -30.08 -22.50 1.31
C ALA A 1099 -30.71 -22.52 -0.09
N ARG A 1100 -29.96 -22.11 -1.12
CA ARG A 1100 -30.34 -22.27 -2.52
C ARG A 1100 -29.73 -23.56 -3.07
N LEU A 1101 -30.54 -24.60 -3.19
CA LEU A 1101 -30.16 -25.86 -3.82
C LEU A 1101 -30.31 -25.75 -5.35
N LEU A 1102 -29.38 -26.34 -6.11
CA LEU A 1102 -29.36 -26.30 -7.58
C LEU A 1102 -29.16 -27.73 -8.11
N GLY A 1103 -30.09 -28.21 -8.95
CA GLY A 1103 -30.14 -29.58 -9.45
C GLY A 1103 -31.55 -30.18 -9.30
N ARG A 1104 -31.68 -31.50 -9.47
CA ARG A 1104 -32.92 -32.22 -9.07
C ARG A 1104 -32.88 -32.42 -7.56
N LEU A 1105 -33.87 -31.88 -6.85
CA LEU A 1105 -34.07 -32.08 -5.43
C LEU A 1105 -35.12 -33.18 -5.20
N ASP A 1106 -34.82 -34.14 -4.33
CA ASP A 1106 -35.82 -34.99 -3.71
C ASP A 1106 -36.30 -34.32 -2.40
N ALA A 1107 -37.55 -33.88 -2.39
CA ALA A 1107 -38.14 -33.19 -1.25
C ALA A 1107 -38.51 -34.15 -0.10
N ALA A 1108 -38.80 -35.42 -0.40
CA ALA A 1108 -39.12 -36.42 0.63
C ALA A 1108 -37.85 -36.88 1.36
N ALA A 1109 -36.75 -37.08 0.63
CA ALA A 1109 -35.44 -37.34 1.22
C ALA A 1109 -34.94 -36.15 2.04
N LEU A 1110 -35.18 -34.90 1.60
CA LEU A 1110 -34.84 -33.71 2.38
C LEU A 1110 -35.67 -33.60 3.67
N ALA A 1111 -36.97 -33.88 3.61
CA ALA A 1111 -37.83 -33.88 4.81
C ALA A 1111 -37.35 -34.93 5.84
N ALA A 1112 -37.15 -36.18 5.41
CA ALA A 1112 -36.66 -37.24 6.29
C ALA A 1112 -35.28 -36.93 6.90
N ALA A 1113 -34.39 -36.24 6.17
CA ALA A 1113 -33.10 -35.80 6.70
C ALA A 1113 -33.23 -34.66 7.73
N LEU A 1114 -34.22 -33.78 7.59
CA LEU A 1114 -34.51 -32.75 8.60
C LEU A 1114 -35.13 -33.36 9.86
N ASP A 1115 -35.99 -34.36 9.71
CA ASP A 1115 -36.60 -35.10 10.83
C ASP A 1115 -35.54 -35.91 11.62
N ASP A 1116 -34.61 -36.61 10.95
CA ASP A 1116 -33.47 -37.28 11.60
C ASP A 1116 -32.61 -36.29 12.39
N VAL A 1117 -32.29 -35.13 11.81
CA VAL A 1117 -31.55 -34.06 12.49
C VAL A 1117 -32.30 -33.54 13.73
N ALA A 1118 -33.62 -33.34 13.63
CA ALA A 1118 -34.45 -32.91 14.76
C ALA A 1118 -34.55 -33.96 15.88
N MET A 1119 -34.61 -35.24 15.52
CA MET A 1119 -34.60 -36.36 16.48
C MET A 1119 -33.24 -36.49 17.19
N ARG A 1120 -32.16 -36.43 16.41
CA ARG A 1120 -30.76 -36.56 16.85
C ARG A 1120 -30.33 -35.40 17.75
N HIS A 1121 -30.72 -34.17 17.44
CA HIS A 1121 -30.27 -32.98 18.17
C HIS A 1121 -31.34 -32.50 19.15
N GLU A 1122 -31.22 -32.94 20.40
CA GLU A 1122 -32.22 -32.68 21.46
C GLU A 1122 -32.63 -31.21 21.61
N SER A 1123 -31.70 -30.28 21.41
CA SER A 1123 -31.93 -28.84 21.47
C SER A 1123 -32.98 -28.34 20.47
N LEU A 1124 -33.13 -29.01 19.32
CA LEU A 1124 -34.15 -28.68 18.30
C LEU A 1124 -35.56 -29.14 18.71
N ARG A 1125 -35.65 -30.05 19.68
CA ARG A 1125 -36.90 -30.58 20.27
C ARG A 1125 -37.00 -30.30 21.77
N THR A 1126 -36.34 -29.24 22.24
CA THR A 1126 -36.35 -28.79 23.65
C THR A 1126 -37.33 -27.63 23.81
N LEU A 1127 -38.29 -27.77 24.73
CA LEU A 1127 -39.19 -26.70 25.14
C LEU A 1127 -38.69 -26.11 26.45
N LEU A 1128 -38.51 -24.78 26.50
CA LEU A 1128 -38.33 -24.07 27.75
C LEU A 1128 -39.71 -23.80 28.38
N LYS A 1129 -39.81 -23.93 29.69
CA LYS A 1129 -41.05 -23.70 30.44
C LYS A 1129 -40.73 -22.87 31.68
N ASP A 1130 -41.71 -22.04 32.04
CA ASP A 1130 -41.74 -21.43 33.36
C ASP A 1130 -42.28 -22.45 34.38
N GLU A 1131 -41.79 -22.40 35.63
CA GLU A 1131 -42.22 -23.31 36.71
C GLU A 1131 -42.82 -22.58 37.93
N GLY A 1132 -43.00 -21.26 37.87
CA GLY A 1132 -43.76 -20.45 38.85
C GLY A 1132 -42.92 -19.48 39.69
#